data_AF-A0A1X7JGQ0-F1
#
_entry.id   AF-A0A1X7JGQ0-F1
#
_cell.length_a   1.000
_cell.length_b   1.000
_cell.length_c   1.000
_cell.angle_alpha   90.00
_cell.angle_beta   90.00
_cell.angle_gamma   90.00
#
_symmetry.space_group_name_H-M   'P 1'
#
loop_
_entity.id
_entity.type
_entity.pdbx_description
1 polymer ?
#
loop_
_entity_poly.entity_id
_entity_poly.type
_entity_poly.pdbx_seq_one_letter_code
_entity_poly.pdbx_strand_id
1 'polypeptide(L)'
;MTQPAKKILVTCALPYANGSIHLGHMLEHIQADVWVRYQRMRGNEVNFICADDAHGTPIMLKAQQLGITPEQMIAEMSQEHQTDFAGFNISYDNYHSTHSDENRELSELIYGRLKENGFIKNRTISQLYDPEKGMFLPDRFVKGTCPKCKAPDQYGDNCEVCGSTYSPTELIDPKSVVSGATPEMRDSEHFFFDLPSFSEMLQAWTRSGALQEQVANKMQEWFESGLQQWDISRDAPYFGFEIPNAPGKYFYVWLDAPIGYMGSFKNLCDKRGDTTSFEEYWKKDSTTELYHFIGKDIVYFHSLFWPAMLEGSNFRKPTNLFVHGYVTVNGAKMSKSRGTFIKASTWLKHFDADSLRYYYTAKLSSRIDDIDLNLEDFVQRVNSDIVNKVVNLASRNAGFIAKRFDGVLAAEIADAELYKTFTDAAESIGEAWDSREFGRAIREIMALADIANRYVDEQAPWVVAKQEGRDADLQAICSMGINLFRVLMTYLKPVLPSLTERTEAFLNAELSWDSIATPLLNHKVNSFKALYNRIETKQVEALVEASKEEVKALNAAPVTGPLADDPIQETITFDDFAKVDMRIALIEKAEFVDGSDKLLRLTLDLGGEKRNVFSGIRTAYPDPSKLEGRLTVMVANLAPRKMRFGVSEGMVMAAGPGGKDIFLLSPDSGAQPGMAVK
;
A
#
# COMPACT_ATOMS: atom_id res chain seq x y z
N MET A 1 5.91 -23.06 36.67
CA MET A 1 5.18 -24.07 35.89
C MET A 1 4.96 -23.45 34.52
N THR A 2 5.59 -23.98 33.47
CA THR A 2 5.37 -23.50 32.10
C THR A 2 3.93 -23.84 31.71
N GLN A 3 3.11 -22.82 31.41
CA GLN A 3 1.80 -23.07 30.80
C GLN A 3 2.03 -23.83 29.49
N PRO A 4 1.16 -24.79 29.12
CA PRO A 4 1.27 -25.46 27.84
C PRO A 4 1.24 -24.42 26.71
N ALA A 5 2.12 -24.58 25.72
CA ALA A 5 2.20 -23.67 24.58
C ALA A 5 0.86 -23.62 23.86
N LYS A 6 0.34 -22.41 23.63
CA LYS A 6 -0.90 -22.21 22.89
C LYS A 6 -0.65 -22.45 21.40
N LYS A 7 -1.68 -22.91 20.70
CA LYS A 7 -1.76 -22.94 19.24
C LYS A 7 -2.67 -21.81 18.78
N ILE A 8 -2.14 -20.89 17.98
CA ILE A 8 -2.79 -19.64 17.64
C ILE A 8 -2.77 -19.44 16.13
N LEU A 9 -3.93 -19.20 15.53
CA LEU A 9 -4.06 -18.73 14.15
C LEU A 9 -4.47 -17.26 14.17
N VAL A 10 -3.66 -16.43 13.52
CA VAL A 10 -3.89 -14.98 13.43
C VAL A 10 -4.07 -14.62 11.97
N THR A 11 -5.02 -13.73 11.67
CA THR A 11 -5.17 -13.15 10.34
C THR A 11 -5.22 -11.62 10.40
N CYS A 12 -4.85 -10.99 9.28
CA CYS A 12 -5.30 -9.64 8.94
C CYS A 12 -6.45 -9.74 7.93
N ALA A 13 -7.13 -8.63 7.65
CA ALA A 13 -8.03 -8.53 6.52
C ALA A 13 -7.27 -8.76 5.21
N LEU A 14 -7.96 -9.35 4.22
CA LEU A 14 -7.38 -9.66 2.92
C LEU A 14 -7.33 -8.39 2.05
N PRO A 15 -6.15 -7.89 1.64
CA PRO A 15 -6.06 -6.69 0.82
C PRO A 15 -6.69 -6.90 -0.56
N TYR A 16 -7.44 -5.92 -1.04
CA TYR A 16 -8.15 -6.03 -2.31
C TYR A 16 -7.18 -5.88 -3.50
N ALA A 17 -7.16 -6.84 -4.43
CA ALA A 17 -6.19 -6.94 -5.53
C ALA A 17 -6.39 -5.91 -6.69
N ASN A 18 -6.94 -4.73 -6.39
CA ASN A 18 -7.17 -3.64 -7.32
C ASN A 18 -6.57 -2.30 -6.85
N GLY A 19 -5.70 -2.30 -5.84
CA GLY A 19 -5.05 -1.08 -5.39
C GLY A 19 -3.89 -1.34 -4.45
N SER A 20 -2.79 -0.62 -4.68
CA SER A 20 -1.56 -0.68 -3.88
C SER A 20 -1.80 -0.56 -2.37
N ILE A 21 -0.95 -1.22 -1.60
CA ILE A 21 -0.88 -1.08 -0.14
C ILE A 21 -0.56 0.37 0.25
N HIS A 22 -1.21 0.84 1.30
CA HIS A 22 -1.07 2.20 1.82
C HIS A 22 -1.05 2.21 3.34
N LEU A 23 -0.74 3.34 3.96
CA LEU A 23 -0.54 3.45 5.41
C LEU A 23 -1.72 2.94 6.27
N GLY A 24 -2.96 3.06 5.78
CA GLY A 24 -4.13 2.44 6.40
C GLY A 24 -4.04 0.90 6.56
N HIS A 25 -3.62 0.19 5.50
CA HIS A 25 -3.35 -1.25 5.58
C HIS A 25 -2.20 -1.52 6.55
N MET A 26 -1.11 -0.74 6.45
CA MET A 26 0.07 -0.94 7.30
C MET A 26 -0.24 -0.85 8.79
N LEU A 27 -1.21 -0.03 9.22
CA LEU A 27 -1.64 -0.01 10.62
C LEU A 27 -2.11 -1.39 11.09
N GLU A 28 -2.99 -2.03 10.33
CA GLU A 28 -3.56 -3.35 10.66
C GLU A 28 -2.47 -4.43 10.71
N HIS A 29 -1.66 -4.50 9.64
CA HIS A 29 -0.64 -5.54 9.50
C HIS A 29 0.50 -5.37 10.51
N ILE A 30 0.91 -4.14 10.82
CA ILE A 30 1.90 -3.88 11.88
C ILE A 30 1.34 -4.25 13.25
N GLN A 31 0.08 -3.89 13.55
CA GLN A 31 -0.55 -4.22 14.83
C GLN A 31 -0.58 -5.74 15.06
N ALA A 32 -1.03 -6.49 14.05
CA ALA A 32 -1.05 -7.94 14.09
C ALA A 32 0.35 -8.54 14.22
N ASP A 33 1.32 -8.05 13.44
CA ASP A 33 2.69 -8.56 13.44
C ASP A 33 3.41 -8.32 14.78
N VAL A 34 3.20 -7.17 15.43
CA VAL A 34 3.71 -6.91 16.78
C VAL A 34 3.16 -7.94 17.78
N TRP A 35 1.85 -8.19 17.74
CA TRP A 35 1.23 -9.19 18.62
C TRP A 35 1.76 -10.60 18.34
N VAL A 36 1.83 -10.99 17.07
CA VAL A 36 2.34 -12.29 16.62
C VAL A 36 3.79 -12.51 17.07
N ARG A 37 4.67 -11.53 16.86
CA ARG A 37 6.08 -11.63 17.29
C ARG A 37 6.20 -11.77 18.79
N TYR A 38 5.38 -11.06 19.56
CA TYR A 38 5.32 -11.23 21.00
C TYR A 38 4.86 -12.66 21.38
N GLN A 39 3.78 -13.17 20.79
CA GLN A 39 3.29 -14.53 21.06
C GLN A 39 4.34 -15.60 20.74
N ARG A 40 5.07 -15.46 19.62
CA ARG A 40 6.19 -16.35 19.27
C ARG A 40 7.32 -16.25 20.29
N MET A 41 7.67 -15.05 20.76
CA MET A 41 8.67 -14.87 21.83
C MET A 41 8.27 -15.49 23.17
N ARG A 42 6.97 -15.66 23.43
CA ARG A 42 6.44 -16.38 24.60
C ARG A 42 6.41 -17.91 24.41
N GLY A 43 6.86 -18.41 23.27
CA GLY A 43 6.95 -19.85 22.97
C GLY A 43 5.66 -20.48 22.46
N ASN A 44 4.66 -19.69 22.05
CA ASN A 44 3.44 -20.21 21.44
C ASN A 44 3.67 -20.64 19.99
N GLU A 45 2.92 -21.64 19.54
CA GLU A 45 2.84 -22.00 18.12
C GLU A 45 1.87 -21.02 17.45
N VAL A 46 2.38 -20.18 16.55
CA VAL A 46 1.61 -19.13 15.90
C VAL A 46 1.68 -19.32 14.39
N ASN A 47 0.52 -19.43 13.75
CA ASN A 47 0.36 -19.38 12.30
C ASN A 47 -0.27 -18.04 11.92
N PHE A 48 0.53 -17.15 11.33
CA PHE A 48 0.09 -15.83 10.87
C PHE A 48 -0.23 -15.85 9.37
N ILE A 49 -1.51 -15.70 9.05
CA ILE A 49 -2.08 -16.02 7.75
C ILE A 49 -2.69 -14.78 7.10
N CYS A 50 -2.41 -14.58 5.82
CA CYS A 50 -3.08 -13.58 4.99
C CYS A 50 -3.22 -14.09 3.54
N ALA A 51 -3.87 -13.31 2.70
CA ALA A 51 -4.03 -13.53 1.27
C ALA A 51 -4.55 -12.24 0.61
N ASP A 52 -4.45 -12.16 -0.73
CA ASP A 52 -5.20 -11.14 -1.47
C ASP A 52 -6.67 -11.54 -1.68
N ASP A 53 -7.56 -10.57 -1.54
CA ASP A 53 -8.95 -10.64 -2.02
C ASP A 53 -8.98 -10.28 -3.52
N ALA A 54 -9.18 -11.30 -4.35
CA ALA A 54 -8.88 -11.29 -5.78
C ALA A 54 -10.13 -11.38 -6.65
N HIS A 55 -11.33 -11.45 -6.10
CA HIS A 55 -12.56 -11.62 -6.88
C HIS A 55 -13.36 -10.33 -7.06
N GLY A 56 -14.29 -10.38 -8.01
CA GLY A 56 -15.34 -9.40 -8.18
C GLY A 56 -15.33 -8.59 -9.46
N THR A 57 -16.48 -7.96 -9.72
CA THR A 57 -16.69 -7.03 -10.84
C THR A 57 -15.65 -5.90 -10.93
N PRO A 58 -15.18 -5.26 -9.83
CA PRO A 58 -14.11 -4.26 -9.91
C PRO A 58 -12.85 -4.77 -10.61
N ILE A 59 -12.36 -5.94 -10.21
CA ILE A 59 -11.14 -6.56 -10.72
C ILE A 59 -11.32 -6.96 -12.17
N MET A 60 -12.45 -7.62 -12.49
CA MET A 60 -12.79 -8.01 -13.86
C MET A 60 -12.78 -6.81 -14.82
N LEU A 61 -13.44 -5.71 -14.44
CA LEU A 61 -13.53 -4.52 -15.29
C LEU A 61 -12.19 -3.79 -15.40
N LYS A 62 -11.38 -3.76 -14.33
CA LYS A 62 -10.04 -3.15 -14.40
C LYS A 62 -9.12 -3.94 -15.32
N ALA A 63 -9.13 -5.27 -15.26
CA ALA A 63 -8.36 -6.13 -16.17
C ALA A 63 -8.77 -5.90 -17.63
N GLN A 64 -10.07 -5.81 -17.91
CA GLN A 64 -10.58 -5.46 -19.25
C GLN A 64 -10.10 -4.08 -19.72
N GLN A 65 -10.08 -3.07 -18.85
CA GLN A 65 -9.56 -1.73 -19.17
C GLN A 65 -8.07 -1.74 -19.50
N LEU A 66 -7.29 -2.60 -18.84
CA LEU A 66 -5.85 -2.76 -19.06
C LEU A 66 -5.53 -3.67 -20.26
N GLY A 67 -6.51 -4.36 -20.83
CA GLY A 67 -6.31 -5.29 -21.94
C GLY A 67 -5.57 -6.57 -21.55
N ILE A 68 -5.62 -6.97 -20.27
CA ILE A 68 -4.98 -8.19 -19.73
C ILE A 68 -6.02 -9.09 -19.06
N THR A 69 -5.67 -10.34 -18.75
CA THR A 69 -6.58 -11.23 -18.02
C THR A 69 -6.64 -10.86 -16.53
N PRO A 70 -7.76 -11.12 -15.83
CA PRO A 70 -7.86 -10.91 -14.39
C PRO A 70 -6.76 -11.64 -13.61
N GLU A 71 -6.43 -12.88 -14.00
CA GLU A 71 -5.39 -13.70 -13.37
C GLU A 71 -4.00 -13.05 -13.46
N GLN A 72 -3.67 -12.48 -14.62
CA GLN A 72 -2.41 -11.74 -14.77
C GLN A 72 -2.39 -10.51 -13.86
N MET A 73 -3.48 -9.73 -13.84
CA MET A 73 -3.56 -8.51 -13.03
C MET A 73 -3.44 -8.80 -11.53
N ILE A 74 -4.14 -9.81 -11.01
CA ILE A 74 -4.07 -10.16 -9.58
C ILE A 74 -2.71 -10.75 -9.21
N ALA A 75 -2.03 -11.45 -10.12
CA ALA A 75 -0.68 -11.98 -9.87
C ALA A 75 0.34 -10.84 -9.76
N GLU A 76 0.26 -9.83 -10.63
CA GLU A 76 1.10 -8.63 -10.58
C GLU A 76 0.86 -7.85 -9.26
N MET A 77 -0.41 -7.64 -8.90
CA MET A 77 -0.76 -6.94 -7.66
C MET A 77 -0.34 -7.72 -6.41
N SER A 78 -0.49 -9.05 -6.41
CA SER A 78 -0.06 -9.88 -5.28
C SER A 78 1.44 -9.82 -5.05
N GLN A 79 2.23 -9.76 -6.12
CA GLN A 79 3.68 -9.57 -6.00
C GLN A 79 4.01 -8.17 -5.44
N GLU A 80 3.30 -7.12 -5.87
CA GLU A 80 3.44 -5.77 -5.32
C GLU A 80 3.13 -5.74 -3.82
N HIS A 81 1.99 -6.29 -3.41
CA HIS A 81 1.55 -6.36 -2.01
C HIS A 81 2.55 -7.11 -1.13
N GLN A 82 2.97 -8.30 -1.55
CA GLN A 82 3.94 -9.10 -0.80
C GLN A 82 5.30 -8.41 -0.68
N THR A 83 5.74 -7.69 -1.71
CA THR A 83 6.97 -6.91 -1.68
C THR A 83 6.89 -5.79 -0.65
N ASP A 84 5.78 -5.05 -0.63
CA ASP A 84 5.55 -3.98 0.34
C ASP A 84 5.49 -4.53 1.77
N PHE A 85 4.73 -5.59 2.02
CA PHE A 85 4.66 -6.21 3.35
C PHE A 85 5.99 -6.79 3.83
N ALA A 86 6.75 -7.44 2.94
CA ALA A 86 8.08 -7.94 3.25
C ALA A 86 9.04 -6.78 3.59
N GLY A 87 8.95 -5.66 2.88
CA GLY A 87 9.69 -4.43 3.15
C GLY A 87 9.41 -3.84 4.54
N PHE A 88 8.21 -4.07 5.09
CA PHE A 88 7.83 -3.71 6.47
C PHE A 88 8.05 -4.83 7.51
N ASN A 89 8.71 -5.90 7.10
CA ASN A 89 8.98 -7.09 7.91
C ASN A 89 7.72 -7.73 8.51
N ILE A 90 6.58 -7.69 7.79
CA ILE A 90 5.39 -8.44 8.22
C ILE A 90 5.67 -9.93 8.06
N SER A 91 5.57 -10.68 9.16
CA SER A 91 6.11 -12.04 9.29
C SER A 91 5.05 -13.13 9.11
N TYR A 92 4.33 -13.08 7.99
CA TYR A 92 3.37 -14.12 7.64
C TYR A 92 4.04 -15.49 7.54
N ASP A 93 3.35 -16.52 8.03
CA ASP A 93 3.68 -17.92 7.77
C ASP A 93 3.19 -18.35 6.38
N ASN A 94 2.10 -17.74 5.89
CA ASN A 94 1.62 -17.90 4.52
C ASN A 94 0.88 -16.64 4.04
N TYR A 95 1.16 -16.24 2.81
CA TYR A 95 0.40 -15.25 2.06
C TYR A 95 -0.10 -15.93 0.79
N HIS A 96 -1.42 -16.01 0.61
CA HIS A 96 -2.06 -16.77 -0.48
C HIS A 96 -2.99 -15.88 -1.32
N SER A 97 -3.97 -16.48 -1.99
CA SER A 97 -5.01 -15.80 -2.74
C SER A 97 -6.38 -16.44 -2.49
N THR A 98 -7.41 -15.61 -2.45
CA THR A 98 -8.82 -16.07 -2.53
C THR A 98 -9.12 -16.75 -3.87
N HIS A 99 -8.40 -16.41 -4.95
CA HIS A 99 -8.46 -17.11 -6.23
C HIS A 99 -7.49 -18.31 -6.23
N SER A 100 -7.86 -19.36 -5.50
CA SER A 100 -7.08 -20.59 -5.35
C SER A 100 -7.99 -21.82 -5.29
N ASP A 101 -7.43 -22.99 -5.60
CA ASP A 101 -8.18 -24.26 -5.56
C ASP A 101 -8.63 -24.60 -4.14
N GLU A 102 -7.78 -24.34 -3.12
CA GLU A 102 -8.16 -24.59 -1.73
C GLU A 102 -9.37 -23.74 -1.32
N ASN A 103 -9.40 -22.47 -1.72
CA ASN A 103 -10.53 -21.60 -1.40
C ASN A 103 -11.79 -21.96 -2.19
N ARG A 104 -11.63 -22.42 -3.45
CA ARG A 104 -12.74 -22.93 -4.28
C ARG A 104 -13.41 -24.12 -3.60
N GLU A 105 -12.63 -25.15 -3.28
CA GLU A 105 -13.13 -26.37 -2.64
C GLU A 105 -13.83 -26.08 -1.32
N LEU A 106 -13.25 -25.20 -0.48
CA LEU A 106 -13.85 -24.82 0.80
C LEU A 106 -15.10 -23.96 0.64
N SER A 107 -15.15 -23.08 -0.36
CA SER A 107 -16.33 -22.27 -0.67
C SER A 107 -17.50 -23.14 -1.12
N GLU A 108 -17.23 -24.09 -2.02
CA GLU A 108 -18.21 -25.08 -2.48
C GLU A 108 -18.68 -25.98 -1.32
N LEU A 109 -17.77 -26.43 -0.46
CA LEU A 109 -18.08 -27.23 0.73
C LEU A 109 -18.98 -26.48 1.72
N ILE A 110 -18.61 -25.26 2.08
CA ILE A 110 -19.37 -24.44 3.03
C ILE A 110 -20.75 -24.12 2.46
N TYR A 111 -20.82 -23.69 1.19
CA TYR A 111 -22.11 -23.44 0.54
C TYR A 111 -22.98 -24.70 0.49
N GLY A 112 -22.41 -25.85 0.13
CA GLY A 112 -23.09 -27.15 0.11
C GLY A 112 -23.72 -27.47 1.48
N ARG A 113 -22.94 -27.39 2.56
CA ARG A 113 -23.42 -27.62 3.92
C ARG A 113 -24.50 -26.63 4.34
N LEU A 114 -24.33 -25.35 4.04
CA LEU A 114 -25.33 -24.32 4.33
C LEU A 114 -26.65 -24.59 3.60
N LYS A 115 -26.58 -25.04 2.35
CA LYS A 115 -27.75 -25.40 1.54
C LYS A 115 -28.46 -26.64 2.07
N GLU A 116 -27.71 -27.69 2.39
CA GLU A 116 -28.23 -28.93 2.99
C GLU A 116 -28.93 -28.68 4.33
N ASN A 117 -28.38 -27.77 5.15
CA ASN A 117 -28.96 -27.37 6.43
C ASN A 117 -30.11 -26.36 6.29
N GLY A 118 -30.52 -25.99 5.07
CA GLY A 118 -31.66 -25.13 4.81
C GLY A 118 -31.42 -23.63 5.01
N PHE A 119 -30.16 -23.18 5.12
CA PHE A 119 -29.79 -21.78 5.32
C PHE A 119 -29.61 -20.99 4.03
N ILE A 120 -29.77 -21.60 2.85
CA ILE A 120 -29.76 -20.92 1.56
C ILE A 120 -31.19 -20.80 1.02
N LYS A 121 -31.62 -19.57 0.70
CA LYS A 121 -32.92 -19.27 0.12
C LYS A 121 -32.75 -18.73 -1.30
N ASN A 122 -33.68 -19.03 -2.19
CA ASN A 122 -33.70 -18.45 -3.53
C ASN A 122 -34.72 -17.32 -3.59
N ARG A 123 -34.37 -16.21 -4.24
CA ARG A 123 -35.29 -15.10 -4.48
C ARG A 123 -34.92 -14.38 -5.78
N THR A 124 -35.93 -14.11 -6.60
CA THR A 124 -35.77 -13.24 -7.77
C THR A 124 -35.71 -11.78 -7.31
N ILE A 125 -34.68 -11.06 -7.75
CA ILE A 125 -34.53 -9.62 -7.56
C ILE A 125 -34.51 -8.93 -8.92
N SER A 126 -34.88 -7.65 -8.94
CA SER A 126 -34.78 -6.81 -10.13
C SER A 126 -33.61 -5.85 -9.95
N GLN A 127 -32.65 -5.86 -10.88
CA GLN A 127 -31.43 -5.05 -10.83
C GLN A 127 -31.20 -4.36 -12.18
N LEU A 128 -30.49 -3.24 -12.17
CA LEU A 128 -30.06 -2.55 -13.38
C LEU A 128 -29.07 -3.41 -14.19
N TYR A 129 -29.34 -3.51 -15.49
CA TYR A 129 -28.63 -4.32 -16.46
C TYR A 129 -28.18 -3.46 -17.63
N ASP A 130 -26.93 -3.63 -18.06
CA ASP A 130 -26.39 -3.02 -19.27
C ASP A 130 -26.65 -3.94 -20.47
N PRO A 131 -27.57 -3.58 -21.39
CA PRO A 131 -27.91 -4.44 -22.52
C PRO A 131 -26.84 -4.47 -23.61
N GLU A 132 -25.96 -3.46 -23.68
CA GLU A 132 -24.88 -3.40 -24.67
C GLU A 132 -23.70 -4.26 -24.23
N LYS A 133 -23.32 -4.16 -22.96
CA LYS A 133 -22.24 -4.96 -22.38
C LYS A 133 -22.69 -6.38 -22.03
N GLY A 134 -23.98 -6.57 -21.81
CA GLY A 134 -24.57 -7.85 -21.44
C GLY A 134 -24.27 -8.26 -19.99
N MET A 135 -24.38 -7.33 -19.04
CA MET A 135 -24.06 -7.59 -17.63
C MET A 135 -24.92 -6.78 -16.66
N PHE A 136 -25.17 -7.34 -15.46
CA PHE A 136 -25.76 -6.58 -14.36
C PHE A 136 -24.76 -5.54 -13.83
N LEU A 137 -25.28 -4.39 -13.42
CA LEU A 137 -24.50 -3.27 -12.91
C LEU A 137 -24.61 -3.23 -11.37
N PRO A 138 -23.51 -3.45 -10.64
CA PRO A 138 -23.44 -3.02 -9.25
C PRO A 138 -23.68 -1.52 -9.15
N ASP A 139 -24.23 -1.05 -8.05
CA ASP A 139 -24.66 0.34 -7.83
C ASP A 139 -23.63 1.37 -8.32
N ARG A 140 -22.38 1.25 -7.87
CA ARG A 140 -21.28 2.16 -8.25
C ARG A 140 -20.92 2.21 -9.74
N PHE A 141 -21.40 1.25 -10.54
CA PHE A 141 -21.24 1.22 -11.99
C PHE A 141 -22.47 1.77 -12.74
N VAL A 142 -23.42 2.34 -12.00
CA VAL A 142 -24.49 3.18 -12.52
C VAL A 142 -24.12 4.61 -12.19
N LYS A 143 -24.13 5.48 -13.20
CA LYS A 143 -24.03 6.93 -12.99
C LYS A 143 -25.22 7.65 -13.58
N GLY A 144 -25.55 8.84 -13.10
CA GLY A 144 -26.65 9.62 -13.63
C GLY A 144 -26.78 10.96 -12.92
N THR A 145 -27.94 11.58 -13.06
CA THR A 145 -28.25 12.86 -12.43
C THR A 145 -28.97 12.64 -11.10
N CYS A 146 -28.55 13.38 -10.06
CA CYS A 146 -29.14 13.31 -8.74
C CYS A 146 -30.67 13.55 -8.78
N PRO A 147 -31.51 12.66 -8.23
CA PRO A 147 -32.95 12.87 -8.16
C PRO A 147 -33.34 14.06 -7.28
N LYS A 148 -32.50 14.45 -6.32
CA LYS A 148 -32.78 15.54 -5.38
C LYS A 148 -32.31 16.90 -5.90
N CYS A 149 -30.99 17.12 -6.03
CA CYS A 149 -30.42 18.43 -6.38
C CYS A 149 -30.13 18.64 -7.88
N LYS A 150 -30.37 17.62 -8.72
CA LYS A 150 -30.12 17.64 -10.18
C LYS A 150 -28.66 17.83 -10.58
N ALA A 151 -27.71 17.60 -9.66
CA ALA A 151 -26.30 17.53 -10.03
C ALA A 151 -26.06 16.36 -11.01
N PRO A 152 -25.40 16.58 -12.16
CA PRO A 152 -25.04 15.51 -13.10
C PRO A 152 -23.89 14.65 -12.56
N ASP A 153 -23.58 13.54 -13.24
CA ASP A 153 -22.43 12.66 -12.98
C ASP A 153 -22.29 12.15 -11.53
N GLN A 154 -23.41 11.79 -10.90
CA GLN A 154 -23.43 11.10 -9.61
C GLN A 154 -23.36 9.59 -9.81
N TYR A 155 -22.69 8.88 -8.90
CA TYR A 155 -22.44 7.44 -9.00
C TYR A 155 -23.17 6.69 -7.89
N GLY A 156 -23.77 5.55 -8.22
CA GLY A 156 -24.39 4.65 -7.25
C GLY A 156 -25.56 5.25 -6.48
N ASP A 157 -25.52 5.09 -5.17
CA ASP A 157 -26.64 5.28 -4.25
C ASP A 157 -26.57 6.60 -3.46
N ASN A 158 -25.63 7.49 -3.82
CA ASN A 158 -25.45 8.76 -3.15
C ASN A 158 -25.14 9.92 -4.12
N CYS A 159 -25.30 11.14 -3.60
CA CYS A 159 -24.92 12.37 -4.28
C CYS A 159 -23.76 13.05 -3.54
N GLU A 160 -22.62 13.22 -4.21
CA GLU A 160 -21.44 13.89 -3.67
C GLU A 160 -21.62 15.41 -3.53
N VAL A 161 -22.63 15.99 -4.19
CA VAL A 161 -22.91 17.45 -4.13
C VAL A 161 -23.82 17.81 -2.97
N CYS A 162 -24.95 17.13 -2.81
CA CYS A 162 -25.94 17.46 -1.77
C CYS A 162 -26.00 16.46 -0.60
N GLY A 163 -25.25 15.36 -0.67
CA GLY A 163 -25.16 14.36 0.40
C GLY A 163 -26.38 13.44 0.52
N SER A 164 -27.38 13.54 -0.35
CA SER A 164 -28.55 12.66 -0.30
C SER A 164 -28.20 11.22 -0.71
N THR A 165 -28.86 10.23 -0.10
CA THR A 165 -28.84 8.83 -0.51
C THR A 165 -30.14 8.41 -1.20
N TYR A 166 -30.08 7.46 -2.12
CA TYR A 166 -31.18 6.95 -2.94
C TYR A 166 -30.79 5.62 -3.60
N SER A 167 -31.76 4.84 -4.10
CA SER A 167 -31.43 3.68 -4.95
C SER A 167 -30.83 4.15 -6.29
N PRO A 168 -29.87 3.45 -6.91
CA PRO A 168 -29.38 3.77 -8.25
C PRO A 168 -30.48 3.79 -9.32
N THR A 169 -31.59 3.07 -9.09
CA THR A 169 -32.78 3.10 -9.95
C THR A 169 -33.50 4.45 -9.94
N GLU A 170 -33.23 5.31 -8.94
CA GLU A 170 -33.79 6.66 -8.84
C GLU A 170 -32.94 7.71 -9.58
N LEU A 171 -31.75 7.36 -10.08
CA LEU A 171 -30.93 8.27 -10.86
C LEU A 171 -31.68 8.68 -12.13
N ILE A 172 -31.67 9.99 -12.40
CA ILE A 172 -32.26 10.55 -13.61
C ILE A 172 -31.27 10.36 -14.77
N ASP A 173 -31.77 9.88 -15.90
CA ASP A 173 -30.96 9.51 -17.08
C ASP A 173 -29.76 8.62 -16.71
N PRO A 174 -30.03 7.43 -16.14
CA PRO A 174 -28.96 6.55 -15.70
C PRO A 174 -28.16 6.08 -16.92
N LYS A 175 -26.85 5.94 -16.73
CA LYS A 175 -25.88 5.44 -17.71
C LYS A 175 -25.00 4.40 -17.04
N SER A 176 -24.70 3.35 -17.78
CA SER A 176 -23.64 2.42 -17.44
C SER A 176 -22.31 3.15 -17.41
N VAL A 177 -21.55 3.00 -16.33
CA VAL A 177 -20.17 3.47 -16.24
C VAL A 177 -19.26 2.66 -17.18
N VAL A 178 -19.68 1.46 -17.57
CA VAL A 178 -18.88 0.54 -18.39
C VAL A 178 -18.99 0.85 -19.89
N SER A 179 -20.20 1.03 -20.41
CA SER A 179 -20.46 1.25 -21.85
C SER A 179 -20.97 2.65 -22.19
N GLY A 180 -21.57 3.36 -21.22
CA GLY A 180 -22.36 4.57 -21.47
C GLY A 180 -23.81 4.30 -21.89
N ALA A 181 -24.23 3.04 -22.09
CA ALA A 181 -25.61 2.69 -22.42
C ALA A 181 -26.58 3.03 -21.28
N THR A 182 -27.85 3.30 -21.61
CA THR A 182 -28.90 3.43 -20.60
C THR A 182 -29.24 2.04 -20.05
N PRO A 183 -29.11 1.78 -18.73
CA PRO A 183 -29.43 0.49 -18.15
C PRO A 183 -30.94 0.26 -18.06
N GLU A 184 -31.34 -1.00 -18.11
CA GLU A 184 -32.74 -1.44 -17.94
C GLU A 184 -32.90 -2.31 -16.69
N MET A 185 -34.11 -2.37 -16.14
CA MET A 185 -34.40 -3.29 -15.04
C MET A 185 -34.54 -4.71 -15.60
N ARG A 186 -33.80 -5.65 -15.01
CA ARG A 186 -33.89 -7.07 -15.39
C ARG A 186 -33.96 -7.94 -14.14
N ASP A 187 -34.80 -8.97 -14.23
CA ASP A 187 -34.98 -9.91 -13.13
C ASP A 187 -33.91 -11.00 -13.18
N SER A 188 -33.42 -11.38 -12.00
CA SER A 188 -32.44 -12.46 -11.83
C SER A 188 -32.72 -13.22 -10.54
N GLU A 189 -32.66 -14.56 -10.57
CA GLU A 189 -32.70 -15.39 -9.38
C GLU A 189 -31.37 -15.30 -8.62
N HIS A 190 -31.43 -15.00 -7.33
CA HIS A 190 -30.26 -14.90 -6.44
C HIS A 190 -30.39 -15.83 -5.24
N PHE A 191 -29.24 -16.26 -4.72
CA PHE A 191 -29.10 -17.08 -3.52
C PHE A 191 -28.81 -16.20 -2.31
N PHE A 192 -29.58 -16.39 -1.25
CA PHE A 192 -29.50 -15.62 -0.02
C PHE A 192 -29.12 -16.51 1.16
N PHE A 193 -28.13 -16.09 1.93
CA PHE A 193 -27.81 -16.70 3.21
C PHE A 193 -28.77 -16.19 4.30
N ASP A 194 -29.35 -17.13 5.05
CA ASP A 194 -30.35 -16.88 6.08
C ASP A 194 -29.72 -16.47 7.42
N LEU A 195 -28.95 -15.37 7.41
CA LEU A 195 -28.35 -14.76 8.60
C LEU A 195 -29.31 -14.59 9.79
N PRO A 196 -30.60 -14.22 9.62
CA PRO A 196 -31.53 -14.07 10.74
C PRO A 196 -31.70 -15.32 11.60
N SER A 197 -31.56 -16.52 11.00
CA SER A 197 -31.65 -17.80 11.72
C SER A 197 -30.56 -18.01 12.77
N PHE A 198 -29.48 -17.21 12.72
CA PHE A 198 -28.35 -17.27 13.66
C PHE A 198 -28.38 -16.18 14.74
N SER A 199 -29.43 -15.36 14.78
CA SER A 199 -29.51 -14.17 15.65
C SER A 199 -29.25 -14.47 17.12
N GLU A 200 -29.86 -15.52 17.69
CA GLU A 200 -29.68 -15.87 19.10
C GLU A 200 -28.24 -16.27 19.45
N MET A 201 -27.61 -17.06 18.57
CA MET A 201 -26.21 -17.48 18.73
C MET A 201 -25.26 -16.28 18.69
N LEU A 202 -25.48 -15.37 17.73
CA LEU A 202 -24.68 -14.15 17.59
C LEU A 202 -24.85 -13.22 18.80
N GLN A 203 -26.09 -13.02 19.26
CA GLN A 203 -26.37 -12.23 20.46
C GLN A 203 -25.75 -12.83 21.74
N ALA A 204 -25.68 -14.17 21.84
CA ALA A 204 -25.01 -14.83 22.95
C ALA A 204 -23.49 -14.57 22.91
N TRP A 205 -22.87 -14.65 21.73
CA TRP A 205 -21.45 -14.34 21.56
C TRP A 205 -21.14 -12.87 21.86
N THR A 206 -21.97 -11.93 21.40
CA THR A 206 -21.84 -10.49 21.70
C THR A 206 -21.84 -10.21 23.20
N ARG A 207 -22.61 -10.98 23.99
CA ARG A 207 -22.73 -10.83 25.45
C ARG A 207 -21.70 -11.64 26.26
N SER A 208 -20.81 -12.37 25.60
CA SER A 208 -19.82 -13.23 26.26
C SER A 208 -18.68 -12.47 26.96
N GLY A 209 -18.47 -11.21 26.60
CA GLY A 209 -17.33 -10.39 27.06
C GLY A 209 -16.04 -10.60 26.27
N ALA A 210 -16.04 -11.44 25.22
CA ALA A 210 -14.87 -11.64 24.37
C ALA A 210 -14.54 -10.40 23.51
N LEU A 211 -15.55 -9.85 22.83
CA LEU A 211 -15.38 -8.73 21.91
C LEU A 211 -15.05 -7.42 22.64
N GLN A 212 -14.38 -6.49 21.94
CA GLN A 212 -14.24 -5.11 22.41
C GLN A 212 -15.63 -4.50 22.64
N GLU A 213 -15.78 -3.73 23.72
CA GLU A 213 -17.05 -3.11 24.12
C GLU A 213 -17.68 -2.29 22.99
N GLN A 214 -16.88 -1.52 22.25
CA GLN A 214 -17.32 -0.72 21.10
C GLN A 214 -17.91 -1.58 19.97
N VAL A 215 -17.35 -2.76 19.70
CA VAL A 215 -17.92 -3.72 18.74
C VAL A 215 -19.23 -4.27 19.25
N ALA A 216 -19.27 -4.70 20.52
CA ALA A 216 -20.46 -5.29 21.11
C ALA A 216 -21.65 -4.31 21.09
N ASN A 217 -21.40 -3.04 21.43
CA ASN A 217 -22.41 -1.97 21.35
C ASN A 217 -22.89 -1.76 19.91
N LYS A 218 -21.98 -1.75 18.93
CA LYS A 218 -22.35 -1.59 17.51
C LYS A 218 -23.18 -2.77 16.99
N MET A 219 -22.90 -3.98 17.47
CA MET A 219 -23.71 -5.16 17.13
C MET A 219 -25.13 -5.06 17.69
N GLN A 220 -25.34 -4.46 18.87
CA GLN A 220 -26.70 -4.23 19.38
C GLN A 220 -27.53 -3.36 18.44
N GLU A 221 -26.96 -2.28 17.89
CA GLU A 221 -27.64 -1.45 16.89
C GLU A 221 -28.07 -2.25 15.65
N TRP A 222 -27.24 -3.21 15.21
CA TRP A 222 -27.55 -4.07 14.07
C TRP A 222 -28.64 -5.10 14.40
N PHE A 223 -28.67 -5.64 15.63
CA PHE A 223 -29.75 -6.52 16.06
C PHE A 223 -31.08 -5.76 16.19
N GLU A 224 -31.06 -4.53 16.73
CA GLU A 224 -32.22 -3.65 16.83
C GLU A 224 -32.78 -3.28 15.45
N SER A 225 -31.90 -3.06 14.46
CA SER A 225 -32.30 -2.79 13.07
C SER A 225 -32.94 -4.01 12.39
N GLY A 226 -32.75 -5.21 12.94
CA GLY A 226 -33.21 -6.48 12.39
C GLY A 226 -32.23 -7.02 11.34
N LEU A 227 -31.69 -8.22 11.60
CA LEU A 227 -30.85 -8.91 10.64
C LEU A 227 -31.65 -9.25 9.38
N GLN A 228 -31.01 -9.11 8.22
CA GLN A 228 -31.60 -9.42 6.93
C GLN A 228 -30.89 -10.60 6.28
N GLN A 229 -31.60 -11.28 5.38
CA GLN A 229 -30.98 -12.25 4.50
C GLN A 229 -29.96 -11.58 3.59
N TRP A 230 -28.88 -12.28 3.31
CA TRP A 230 -27.71 -11.68 2.67
C TRP A 230 -27.48 -12.28 1.29
N ASP A 231 -27.40 -11.45 0.24
CA ASP A 231 -27.22 -11.92 -1.14
C ASP A 231 -25.78 -12.37 -1.38
N ILE A 232 -25.61 -13.68 -1.57
CA ILE A 232 -24.31 -14.33 -1.72
C ILE A 232 -24.00 -14.72 -3.17
N SER A 233 -24.78 -14.25 -4.13
CA SER A 233 -24.63 -14.63 -5.55
C SER A 233 -24.53 -13.45 -6.49
N ARG A 234 -23.79 -13.60 -7.58
CA ARG A 234 -23.68 -12.63 -8.68
C ARG A 234 -23.80 -13.32 -10.02
N ASP A 235 -24.42 -12.65 -10.98
CA ASP A 235 -24.56 -13.15 -12.34
C ASP A 235 -23.26 -13.05 -13.15
N ALA A 236 -23.12 -13.95 -14.12
CA ALA A 236 -22.14 -13.80 -15.19
C ALA A 236 -22.41 -12.53 -16.03
N PRO A 237 -21.37 -11.89 -16.59
CA PRO A 237 -19.95 -12.19 -16.42
C PRO A 237 -19.41 -11.75 -15.05
N TYR A 238 -18.61 -12.61 -14.42
CA TYR A 238 -18.00 -12.36 -13.12
C TYR A 238 -16.63 -13.04 -13.04
N PHE A 239 -15.70 -12.44 -12.30
CA PHE A 239 -14.44 -13.08 -11.96
C PHE A 239 -14.54 -13.60 -10.52
N GLY A 240 -14.70 -14.92 -10.38
CA GLY A 240 -14.98 -15.60 -9.12
C GLY A 240 -15.23 -17.09 -9.32
N PHE A 241 -15.72 -17.74 -8.27
CA PHE A 241 -16.09 -19.15 -8.32
C PHE A 241 -17.55 -19.32 -8.73
N GLU A 242 -17.80 -20.19 -9.72
CA GLU A 242 -19.14 -20.54 -10.16
C GLU A 242 -19.83 -21.40 -9.07
N ILE A 243 -21.11 -21.16 -8.84
CA ILE A 243 -21.89 -21.86 -7.81
C ILE A 243 -22.25 -23.25 -8.33
N PRO A 244 -21.93 -24.33 -7.59
CA PRO A 244 -22.26 -25.69 -8.02
C PRO A 244 -23.76 -25.86 -8.29
N ASN A 245 -24.08 -26.46 -9.44
CA ASN A 245 -25.45 -26.69 -9.93
C ASN A 245 -26.26 -25.42 -10.20
N ALA A 246 -25.61 -24.26 -10.40
CA ALA A 246 -26.27 -23.02 -10.80
C ALA A 246 -25.48 -22.32 -11.93
N PRO A 247 -25.62 -22.79 -13.19
CA PRO A 247 -24.85 -22.27 -14.31
C PRO A 247 -24.99 -20.76 -14.49
N GLY A 248 -23.87 -20.06 -14.67
CA GLY A 248 -23.84 -18.61 -14.84
C GLY A 248 -24.06 -17.80 -13.56
N LYS A 249 -24.06 -18.47 -12.38
CA LYS A 249 -24.11 -17.83 -11.06
C LYS A 249 -22.78 -18.02 -10.38
N TYR A 250 -22.26 -16.96 -9.78
CA TYR A 250 -20.98 -16.93 -9.08
C TYR A 250 -21.18 -16.57 -7.62
N PHE A 251 -20.33 -17.07 -6.74
CA PHE A 251 -20.29 -16.59 -5.36
C PHE A 251 -19.94 -15.10 -5.34
N TYR A 252 -20.65 -14.34 -4.52
CA TYR A 252 -20.27 -12.98 -4.23
C TYR A 252 -19.00 -12.98 -3.40
N VAL A 253 -18.05 -12.09 -3.71
CA VAL A 253 -16.73 -12.00 -3.06
C VAL A 253 -16.77 -12.04 -1.53
N TRP A 254 -17.78 -11.43 -0.89
CA TRP A 254 -17.89 -11.45 0.57
C TRP A 254 -18.26 -12.81 1.19
N LEU A 255 -18.70 -13.79 0.38
CA LEU A 255 -18.79 -15.19 0.79
C LEU A 255 -17.43 -15.87 0.75
N ASP A 256 -16.69 -15.76 -0.36
CA ASP A 256 -15.44 -16.51 -0.55
C ASP A 256 -14.21 -15.83 0.08
N ALA A 257 -14.24 -14.52 0.32
CA ALA A 257 -13.15 -13.77 0.94
C ALA A 257 -12.80 -14.27 2.35
N PRO A 258 -13.73 -14.34 3.34
CA PRO A 258 -13.37 -14.86 4.67
C PRO A 258 -13.03 -16.36 4.66
N ILE A 259 -13.53 -17.13 3.68
CA ILE A 259 -13.11 -18.53 3.48
C ILE A 259 -11.64 -18.58 3.02
N GLY A 260 -11.14 -17.51 2.38
CA GLY A 260 -9.73 -17.33 2.05
C GLY A 260 -8.78 -17.44 3.24
N TYR A 261 -9.22 -17.14 4.47
CA TYR A 261 -8.44 -17.43 5.68
C TYR A 261 -8.21 -18.93 5.87
N MET A 262 -9.26 -19.73 5.66
CA MET A 262 -9.19 -21.19 5.70
C MET A 262 -8.36 -21.72 4.52
N GLY A 263 -8.60 -21.22 3.30
CA GLY A 263 -7.86 -21.62 2.11
C GLY A 263 -6.35 -21.35 2.22
N SER A 264 -5.97 -20.18 2.74
CA SER A 264 -4.56 -19.83 2.98
C SER A 264 -3.92 -20.73 4.05
N PHE A 265 -4.65 -21.08 5.12
CA PHE A 265 -4.12 -22.02 6.11
C PHE A 265 -4.04 -23.46 5.60
N LYS A 266 -5.02 -23.91 4.82
CA LYS A 266 -5.00 -25.22 4.15
C LYS A 266 -3.78 -25.32 3.22
N ASN A 267 -3.56 -24.30 2.40
CA ASN A 267 -2.42 -24.21 1.52
C ASN A 267 -1.08 -24.30 2.29
N LEU A 268 -0.97 -23.64 3.45
CA LEU A 268 0.21 -23.75 4.31
C LEU A 268 0.42 -25.18 4.81
N CYS A 269 -0.65 -25.82 5.30
CA CYS A 269 -0.60 -27.21 5.78
C CYS A 269 -0.15 -28.16 4.66
N ASP A 270 -0.75 -28.03 3.47
CA ASP A 270 -0.44 -28.84 2.29
C ASP A 270 1.03 -28.65 1.86
N LYS A 271 1.53 -27.40 1.81
CA LYS A 271 2.95 -27.10 1.52
C LYS A 271 3.92 -27.68 2.55
N ARG A 272 3.51 -27.77 3.82
CA ARG A 272 4.30 -28.36 4.91
C ARG A 272 4.20 -29.89 4.96
N GLY A 273 3.32 -30.51 4.16
CA GLY A 273 3.00 -31.94 4.26
C GLY A 273 2.27 -32.28 5.56
N ASP A 274 1.65 -31.30 6.21
CA ASP A 274 0.88 -31.46 7.45
C ASP A 274 -0.57 -31.79 7.12
N THR A 275 -0.96 -33.03 7.42
CA THR A 275 -2.31 -33.55 7.13
C THR A 275 -3.28 -33.41 8.30
N THR A 276 -2.83 -32.88 9.44
CA THR A 276 -3.60 -32.87 10.69
C THR A 276 -3.97 -31.47 11.17
N SER A 277 -3.12 -30.46 10.95
CA SER A 277 -3.32 -29.13 11.51
C SER A 277 -4.56 -28.41 10.98
N PHE A 278 -4.91 -28.57 9.70
CA PHE A 278 -6.11 -27.90 9.17
C PHE A 278 -7.36 -28.27 9.98
N GLU A 279 -7.59 -29.57 10.20
CA GLU A 279 -8.72 -30.05 10.99
C GLU A 279 -8.60 -29.65 12.45
N GLU A 280 -7.40 -29.74 13.05
CA GLU A 280 -7.17 -29.34 14.44
C GLU A 280 -7.57 -27.88 14.70
N TYR A 281 -7.29 -26.96 13.78
CA TYR A 281 -7.58 -25.54 13.93
C TYR A 281 -9.00 -25.14 13.52
N TRP A 282 -9.67 -25.88 12.63
CA TRP A 282 -10.97 -25.47 12.08
C TRP A 282 -12.17 -26.31 12.52
N LYS A 283 -11.97 -27.52 13.05
CA LYS A 283 -13.07 -28.34 13.58
C LYS A 283 -13.80 -27.67 14.73
N LYS A 284 -15.12 -27.92 14.85
CA LYS A 284 -16.02 -27.25 15.81
C LYS A 284 -15.55 -27.32 17.28
N ASP A 285 -14.90 -28.41 17.68
CA ASP A 285 -14.37 -28.67 19.03
C ASP A 285 -12.88 -28.32 19.18
N SER A 286 -12.32 -27.50 18.28
CA SER A 286 -10.93 -27.06 18.34
C SER A 286 -10.62 -26.32 19.65
N THR A 287 -9.49 -26.69 20.26
CA THR A 287 -8.93 -26.03 21.46
C THR A 287 -7.89 -24.96 21.11
N THR A 288 -7.61 -24.71 19.83
CA THR A 288 -6.67 -23.66 19.41
C THR A 288 -7.31 -22.27 19.59
N GLU A 289 -6.61 -21.19 19.30
CA GLU A 289 -7.16 -19.83 19.33
C GLU A 289 -7.18 -19.24 17.92
N LEU A 290 -8.28 -18.57 17.52
CA LEU A 290 -8.44 -17.94 16.20
C LEU A 290 -8.74 -16.44 16.37
N TYR A 291 -7.85 -15.59 15.87
CA TYR A 291 -7.94 -14.14 15.97
C TYR A 291 -7.91 -13.47 14.60
N HIS A 292 -8.83 -12.54 14.38
CA HIS A 292 -8.86 -11.71 13.17
C HIS A 292 -8.58 -10.25 13.56
N PHE A 293 -7.49 -9.68 13.05
CA PHE A 293 -7.23 -8.25 13.07
C PHE A 293 -7.93 -7.60 11.87
N ILE A 294 -8.82 -6.64 12.13
CA ILE A 294 -9.67 -6.03 11.09
C ILE A 294 -9.92 -4.54 11.34
N GLY A 295 -10.11 -3.77 10.26
CA GLY A 295 -10.64 -2.41 10.33
C GLY A 295 -12.14 -2.34 10.68
N LYS A 296 -12.58 -1.18 11.19
CA LYS A 296 -13.98 -0.96 11.61
C LYS A 296 -15.05 -1.12 10.50
N ASP A 297 -14.68 -0.92 9.23
CA ASP A 297 -15.62 -0.99 8.09
C ASP A 297 -16.10 -2.42 7.78
N ILE A 298 -15.37 -3.44 8.23
CA ILE A 298 -15.63 -4.83 7.89
C ILE A 298 -16.09 -5.67 9.09
N VAL A 299 -16.42 -4.99 10.20
CA VAL A 299 -16.88 -5.61 11.45
C VAL A 299 -18.21 -6.32 11.26
N TYR A 300 -19.15 -5.77 10.48
CA TYR A 300 -20.44 -6.43 10.23
C TYR A 300 -20.23 -7.84 9.66
N PHE A 301 -19.34 -7.97 8.68
CA PHE A 301 -19.01 -9.24 8.04
C PHE A 301 -18.37 -10.23 9.02
N HIS A 302 -17.37 -9.79 9.77
CA HIS A 302 -16.60 -10.68 10.65
C HIS A 302 -17.32 -11.02 11.96
N SER A 303 -18.28 -10.20 12.39
CA SER A 303 -18.99 -10.39 13.66
C SER A 303 -20.37 -11.02 13.51
N LEU A 304 -21.01 -10.93 12.34
CA LEU A 304 -22.34 -11.49 12.09
C LEU A 304 -22.30 -12.58 11.02
N PHE A 305 -21.92 -12.21 9.79
CA PHE A 305 -21.99 -13.10 8.64
C PHE A 305 -21.04 -14.30 8.75
N TRP A 306 -19.77 -14.03 9.07
CA TRP A 306 -18.73 -15.05 9.12
C TRP A 306 -18.94 -16.10 10.22
N PRO A 307 -19.21 -15.75 11.50
CA PRO A 307 -19.47 -16.75 12.53
C PRO A 307 -20.75 -17.57 12.26
N ALA A 308 -21.75 -16.96 11.62
CA ALA A 308 -22.97 -17.66 11.22
C ALA A 308 -22.71 -18.67 10.09
N MET A 309 -21.91 -18.31 9.08
CA MET A 309 -21.48 -19.24 8.04
C MET A 309 -20.72 -20.44 8.63
N LEU A 310 -19.77 -20.18 9.53
CA LEU A 310 -18.98 -21.22 10.19
C LEU A 310 -19.86 -22.16 11.02
N GLU A 311 -20.78 -21.63 11.82
CA GLU A 311 -21.71 -22.44 12.62
C GLU A 311 -22.60 -23.30 11.71
N GLY A 312 -23.20 -22.70 10.68
CA GLY A 312 -24.08 -23.39 9.74
C GLY A 312 -23.38 -24.44 8.87
N SER A 313 -22.05 -24.38 8.77
CA SER A 313 -21.21 -25.32 8.01
C SER A 313 -20.34 -26.22 8.89
N ASN A 314 -20.61 -26.26 10.20
CA ASN A 314 -19.97 -27.14 11.19
C ASN A 314 -18.46 -26.90 11.37
N PHE A 315 -18.01 -25.66 11.29
CA PHE A 315 -16.67 -25.23 11.67
C PHE A 315 -16.68 -24.42 12.98
N ARG A 316 -15.52 -24.31 13.63
CA ARG A 316 -15.36 -23.43 14.80
C ARG A 316 -15.49 -21.97 14.43
N LYS A 317 -15.86 -21.14 15.41
CA LYS A 317 -15.99 -19.68 15.28
C LYS A 317 -14.71 -18.97 15.75
N PRO A 318 -14.50 -17.68 15.40
CA PRO A 318 -13.39 -16.90 15.93
C PRO A 318 -13.39 -16.86 17.46
N THR A 319 -12.20 -16.96 18.07
CA THR A 319 -12.01 -16.75 19.50
C THR A 319 -12.24 -15.27 19.85
N ASN A 320 -11.70 -14.35 19.04
CA ASN A 320 -11.92 -12.93 19.18
C ASN A 320 -11.73 -12.16 17.87
N LEU A 321 -12.25 -10.94 17.81
CA LEU A 321 -12.01 -9.97 16.75
C LEU A 321 -11.26 -8.78 17.35
N PHE A 322 -10.12 -8.43 16.76
CA PHE A 322 -9.32 -7.29 17.18
C PHE A 322 -9.47 -6.16 16.17
N VAL A 323 -10.32 -5.21 16.52
CA VAL A 323 -10.72 -4.11 15.65
C VAL A 323 -9.92 -2.86 15.94
N HIS A 324 -9.45 -2.18 14.89
CA HIS A 324 -8.78 -0.87 14.99
C HIS A 324 -9.55 0.23 14.24
N GLY A 325 -9.22 1.49 14.56
CA GLY A 325 -9.76 2.66 13.86
C GLY A 325 -9.06 2.94 12.52
N TYR A 326 -9.37 4.07 11.91
CA TYR A 326 -8.70 4.50 10.68
C TYR A 326 -7.32 5.12 10.95
N VAL A 327 -6.52 5.24 9.90
CA VAL A 327 -5.36 6.13 9.89
C VAL A 327 -5.79 7.53 9.45
N THR A 328 -5.39 8.54 10.23
CA THR A 328 -5.36 9.94 9.79
C THR A 328 -3.92 10.40 9.60
N VAL A 329 -3.72 11.44 8.79
CA VAL A 329 -2.43 12.10 8.62
C VAL A 329 -2.62 13.58 8.92
N ASN A 330 -1.84 14.09 9.88
CA ASN A 330 -1.95 15.47 10.39
C ASN A 330 -3.39 15.84 10.82
N GLY A 331 -4.07 14.94 11.54
CA GLY A 331 -5.40 15.13 12.11
C GLY A 331 -6.57 15.00 11.13
N ALA A 332 -6.31 14.60 9.87
CA ALA A 332 -7.36 14.48 8.86
C ALA A 332 -7.27 13.17 8.07
N LYS A 333 -8.40 12.75 7.47
CA LYS A 333 -8.44 11.61 6.55
C LYS A 333 -7.40 11.80 5.43
N MET A 334 -6.71 10.71 5.08
CA MET A 334 -5.74 10.68 3.98
C MET A 334 -6.34 11.27 2.70
N SER A 335 -5.57 12.10 2.01
CA SER A 335 -6.04 12.89 0.88
C SER A 335 -5.01 12.86 -0.25
N LYS A 336 -5.48 12.44 -1.44
CA LYS A 336 -4.67 12.43 -2.66
C LYS A 336 -4.20 13.85 -3.05
N SER A 337 -5.09 14.85 -2.97
CA SER A 337 -4.76 16.24 -3.32
C SER A 337 -3.76 16.90 -2.38
N ARG A 338 -3.78 16.53 -1.08
CA ARG A 338 -2.82 17.04 -0.10
C ARG A 338 -1.51 16.24 -0.03
N GLY A 339 -1.36 15.17 -0.82
CA GLY A 339 -0.19 14.28 -0.77
C GLY A 339 -0.11 13.42 0.49
N THR A 340 -1.21 13.29 1.25
CA THR A 340 -1.25 12.52 2.50
C THR A 340 -1.85 11.13 2.33
N PHE A 341 -2.23 10.76 1.11
CA PHE A 341 -2.45 9.37 0.73
C PHE A 341 -1.10 8.76 0.34
N ILE A 342 -0.45 8.11 1.31
CA ILE A 342 0.93 7.60 1.17
C ILE A 342 0.87 6.08 0.98
N LYS A 343 1.52 5.59 -0.08
CA LYS A 343 1.69 4.13 -0.32
C LYS A 343 2.79 3.55 0.57
N ALA A 344 2.71 2.25 0.83
CA ALA A 344 3.74 1.54 1.60
C ALA A 344 5.10 1.55 0.87
N SER A 345 5.12 1.22 -0.43
CA SER A 345 6.31 1.37 -1.28
C SER A 345 6.92 2.78 -1.24
N THR A 346 6.10 3.83 -1.30
CA THR A 346 6.59 5.22 -1.25
C THR A 346 7.22 5.54 0.10
N TRP A 347 6.62 5.10 1.22
CA TRP A 347 7.22 5.25 2.55
C TRP A 347 8.63 4.68 2.62
N LEU A 348 8.83 3.44 2.13
CA LEU A 348 10.12 2.73 2.19
C LEU A 348 11.23 3.38 1.36
N LYS A 349 10.91 4.29 0.43
CA LYS A 349 11.91 5.10 -0.29
C LYS A 349 12.48 6.23 0.56
N HIS A 350 11.77 6.66 1.61
CA HIS A 350 12.13 7.82 2.42
C HIS A 350 12.48 7.48 3.87
N PHE A 351 11.82 6.46 4.44
CA PHE A 351 11.97 6.02 5.82
C PHE A 351 12.05 4.49 5.89
N ASP A 352 12.62 3.98 6.97
CA ASP A 352 12.63 2.54 7.21
C ASP A 352 11.27 2.04 7.76
N ALA A 353 11.12 0.72 7.82
CA ALA A 353 9.94 0.08 8.39
C ALA A 353 9.81 0.35 9.89
N ASP A 354 10.91 0.20 10.63
CA ASP A 354 10.95 0.31 12.09
C ASP A 354 10.41 1.66 12.60
N SER A 355 10.66 2.76 11.88
CA SER A 355 10.15 4.08 12.26
C SER A 355 8.62 4.15 12.27
N LEU A 356 7.94 3.63 11.23
CA LEU A 356 6.47 3.60 11.19
C LEU A 356 5.92 2.61 12.20
N ARG A 357 6.54 1.42 12.30
CA ARG A 357 6.15 0.38 13.26
C ARG A 357 6.17 0.91 14.68
N TYR A 358 7.24 1.60 15.06
CA TYR A 358 7.36 2.25 16.35
C TYR A 358 6.25 3.27 16.59
N TYR A 359 6.05 4.16 15.62
CA TYR A 359 5.11 5.26 15.77
C TYR A 359 3.67 4.79 15.95
N TYR A 360 3.22 3.82 15.15
CA TYR A 360 1.90 3.22 15.32
C TYR A 360 1.78 2.47 16.65
N THR A 361 2.77 1.67 17.00
CA THR A 361 2.77 0.91 18.25
C THR A 361 2.69 1.82 19.48
N ALA A 362 3.35 2.98 19.45
CA ALA A 362 3.28 3.97 20.52
C ALA A 362 1.87 4.59 20.71
N LYS A 363 1.01 4.54 19.70
CA LYS A 363 -0.35 5.10 19.72
C LYS A 363 -1.47 4.07 19.83
N LEU A 364 -1.20 2.82 19.45
CA LEU A 364 -2.18 1.73 19.49
C LEU A 364 -2.61 1.38 20.92
N SER A 365 -3.86 0.97 21.07
CA SER A 365 -4.46 0.45 22.31
C SER A 365 -5.41 -0.71 22.00
N SER A 366 -6.05 -1.28 23.03
CA SER A 366 -7.08 -2.29 22.84
C SER A 366 -8.43 -1.72 22.33
N ARG A 367 -8.56 -0.40 22.20
CA ARG A 367 -9.79 0.29 21.79
C ARG A 367 -9.82 0.60 20.29
N ILE A 368 -11.01 0.89 19.78
CA ILE A 368 -11.24 1.30 18.39
C ILE A 368 -11.19 2.82 18.31
N ASP A 369 -9.98 3.36 18.28
CA ASP A 369 -9.74 4.80 18.10
C ASP A 369 -8.94 5.02 16.80
N ASP A 370 -9.19 6.13 16.11
CA ASP A 370 -8.44 6.48 14.92
C ASP A 370 -7.00 6.86 15.31
N ILE A 371 -6.02 6.39 14.53
CA ILE A 371 -4.60 6.57 14.79
C ILE A 371 -4.03 7.66 13.89
N ASP A 372 -3.64 8.77 14.48
CA ASP A 372 -3.10 9.91 13.74
C ASP A 372 -1.59 9.80 13.52
N LEU A 373 -1.16 9.83 12.26
CA LEU A 373 0.20 10.08 11.84
C LEU A 373 0.41 11.58 11.65
N ASN A 374 0.78 12.26 12.74
CA ASN A 374 1.27 13.62 12.65
C ASN A 374 2.75 13.57 12.25
N LEU A 375 3.08 14.08 11.07
CA LEU A 375 4.42 13.91 10.49
C LEU A 375 5.50 14.70 11.25
N GLU A 376 5.15 15.78 11.94
CA GLU A 376 6.09 16.51 12.79
C GLU A 376 6.36 15.76 14.10
N ASP A 377 5.31 15.30 14.79
CA ASP A 377 5.42 14.43 15.97
C ASP A 377 6.15 13.12 15.63
N PHE A 378 5.97 12.58 14.42
CA PHE A 378 6.70 11.41 13.94
C PHE A 378 8.22 11.61 13.99
N VAL A 379 8.71 12.70 13.38
CA VAL A 379 10.15 13.03 13.40
C VAL A 379 10.65 13.24 14.82
N GLN A 380 9.89 13.99 15.64
CA GLN A 380 10.28 14.27 17.03
C GLN A 380 10.35 13.00 17.87
N ARG A 381 9.33 12.15 17.79
CA ARG A 381 9.17 10.93 18.59
C ARG A 381 10.20 9.88 18.23
N VAL A 382 10.42 9.60 16.94
CA VAL A 382 11.46 8.63 16.53
C VAL A 382 12.84 9.08 16.99
N ASN A 383 13.15 10.38 16.82
CA ASN A 383 14.44 10.93 17.24
C ASN A 383 14.63 10.96 18.76
N SER A 384 13.59 11.33 19.52
CA SER A 384 13.62 11.34 20.98
C SER A 384 13.78 9.92 21.52
N ASP A 385 12.90 9.02 21.11
CA ASP A 385 12.71 7.79 21.85
C ASP A 385 13.66 6.69 21.34
N ILE A 386 13.77 6.50 20.03
CA ILE A 386 14.66 5.48 19.47
C ILE A 386 16.11 5.96 19.55
N VAL A 387 16.42 7.12 18.97
CA VAL A 387 17.82 7.57 18.85
C VAL A 387 18.38 8.06 20.19
N ASN A 388 17.68 8.97 20.87
CA ASN A 388 18.22 9.66 22.03
C ASN A 388 18.02 8.92 23.37
N LYS A 389 17.01 8.05 23.50
CA LYS A 389 16.80 7.24 24.71
C LYS A 389 17.38 5.83 24.56
N VAL A 390 16.84 5.02 23.66
CA VAL A 390 17.18 3.59 23.59
C VAL A 390 18.55 3.35 22.97
N VAL A 391 18.75 3.75 21.71
CA VAL A 391 20.00 3.50 20.96
C VAL A 391 21.18 4.26 21.57
N ASN A 392 20.93 5.39 22.22
CA ASN A 392 21.94 6.17 22.94
C ASN A 392 22.68 5.34 24.00
N LEU A 393 22.00 4.41 24.68
CA LEU A 393 22.63 3.54 25.69
C LEU A 393 23.72 2.65 25.08
N ALA A 394 23.51 2.13 23.87
CA ALA A 394 24.54 1.39 23.16
C ALA A 394 25.64 2.32 22.63
N SER A 395 25.27 3.38 21.90
CA SER A 395 26.24 4.24 21.20
C SER A 395 27.19 4.98 22.14
N ARG A 396 26.72 5.42 23.31
CA ARG A 396 27.54 6.14 24.30
C ARG A 396 28.48 5.26 25.13
N ASN A 397 28.21 3.95 25.21
CA ASN A 397 28.95 3.00 26.05
C ASN A 397 29.86 2.06 25.23
N ALA A 398 29.40 1.60 24.06
CA ALA A 398 30.11 0.61 23.26
C ALA A 398 31.51 1.07 22.82
N GLY A 399 31.69 2.37 22.56
CA GLY A 399 32.99 2.92 22.17
C GLY A 399 34.08 2.75 23.24
N PHE A 400 33.74 2.86 24.52
CA PHE A 400 34.68 2.63 25.62
C PHE A 400 35.02 1.14 25.76
N ILE A 401 33.99 0.28 25.73
CA ILE A 401 34.14 -1.19 25.76
C ILE A 401 35.04 -1.68 24.64
N ALA A 402 34.80 -1.27 23.39
CA ALA A 402 35.60 -1.69 22.25
C ALA A 402 37.06 -1.21 22.31
N LYS A 403 37.32 0.03 22.77
CA LYS A 403 38.66 0.64 22.69
C LYS A 403 39.57 0.36 23.89
N ARG A 404 39.01 0.19 25.09
CA ARG A 404 39.78 0.08 26.34
C ARG A 404 39.71 -1.30 26.99
N PHE A 405 38.71 -2.09 26.62
CA PHE A 405 38.42 -3.37 27.27
C PHE A 405 38.30 -4.50 26.25
N ASP A 406 38.91 -4.33 25.07
CA ASP A 406 38.88 -5.29 23.97
C ASP A 406 37.48 -5.82 23.67
N GLY A 407 36.44 -4.99 23.76
CA GLY A 407 35.07 -5.43 23.48
C GLY A 407 34.47 -6.37 24.54
N VAL A 408 35.10 -6.55 25.71
CA VAL A 408 34.64 -7.48 26.75
C VAL A 408 33.88 -6.73 27.85
N LEU A 409 32.65 -7.17 28.14
CA LEU A 409 31.83 -6.66 29.23
C LEU A 409 32.36 -7.12 30.60
N ALA A 410 32.05 -6.36 31.65
CA ALA A 410 32.46 -6.64 33.02
C ALA A 410 32.00 -8.03 33.52
N ALA A 411 32.70 -8.56 34.52
CA ALA A 411 32.41 -9.87 35.12
C ALA A 411 31.14 -9.88 35.99
N GLU A 412 30.69 -8.71 36.44
CA GLU A 412 29.57 -8.55 37.37
C GLU A 412 28.71 -7.36 36.94
N ILE A 413 27.44 -7.36 37.38
CA ILE A 413 26.55 -6.22 37.21
C ILE A 413 26.89 -5.15 38.26
N ALA A 414 27.14 -3.92 37.81
CA ALA A 414 27.52 -2.80 38.67
C ALA A 414 26.43 -2.41 39.67
N ASP A 415 25.15 -2.52 39.27
CA ASP A 415 23.99 -2.20 40.10
C ASP A 415 22.89 -3.26 39.89
N ALA A 416 22.88 -4.26 40.78
CA ALA A 416 21.98 -5.41 40.68
C ALA A 416 20.52 -5.05 40.95
N GLU A 417 20.25 -4.05 41.80
CA GLU A 417 18.89 -3.60 42.12
C GLU A 417 18.28 -2.86 40.93
N LEU A 418 19.08 -2.03 40.25
CA LEU A 418 18.66 -1.38 39.02
C LEU A 418 18.40 -2.41 37.91
N TYR A 419 19.27 -3.39 37.72
CA TYR A 419 19.03 -4.44 36.73
C TYR A 419 17.73 -5.21 37.03
N LYS A 420 17.51 -5.55 38.31
CA LYS A 420 16.29 -6.22 38.76
C LYS A 420 15.03 -5.40 38.46
N THR A 421 15.08 -4.07 38.65
CA THR A 421 13.97 -3.17 38.31
C THR A 421 13.56 -3.30 36.84
N PHE A 422 14.53 -3.47 35.93
CA PHE A 422 14.28 -3.61 34.50
C PHE A 422 13.68 -4.98 34.17
N THR A 423 14.18 -6.06 34.79
CA THR A 423 13.67 -7.42 34.56
C THR A 423 12.31 -7.66 35.21
N ASP A 424 12.03 -7.06 36.37
CA ASP A 424 10.75 -7.17 37.06
C ASP A 424 9.60 -6.55 36.25
N ALA A 425 9.89 -5.56 35.39
CA ALA A 425 8.90 -4.95 34.50
C ALA A 425 8.41 -5.89 33.37
N ALA A 426 9.07 -7.03 33.16
CA ALA A 426 8.71 -7.98 32.11
C ALA A 426 7.25 -8.42 32.21
N GLU A 427 6.74 -8.71 33.41
CA GLU A 427 5.36 -9.18 33.59
C GLU A 427 4.33 -8.13 33.09
N SER A 428 4.48 -6.87 33.52
CA SER A 428 3.58 -5.77 33.15
C SER A 428 3.65 -5.43 31.65
N ILE A 429 4.86 -5.37 31.10
CA ILE A 429 5.09 -5.08 29.67
C ILE A 429 4.57 -6.24 28.81
N GLY A 430 4.79 -7.48 29.25
CA GLY A 430 4.27 -8.67 28.59
C GLY A 430 2.75 -8.67 28.54
N GLU A 431 2.09 -8.40 29.66
CA GLU A 431 0.63 -8.26 29.72
C GLU A 431 0.14 -7.15 28.78
N ALA A 432 0.85 -6.02 28.68
CA ALA A 432 0.50 -4.93 27.79
C ALA A 432 0.57 -5.34 26.32
N TRP A 433 1.55 -6.16 25.93
CA TRP A 433 1.62 -6.73 24.59
C TRP A 433 0.49 -7.74 24.34
N ASP A 434 0.23 -8.65 25.27
CA ASP A 434 -0.82 -9.67 25.15
C ASP A 434 -2.21 -9.02 25.01
N SER A 435 -2.51 -8.02 25.84
CA SER A 435 -3.79 -7.32 25.88
C SER A 435 -3.96 -6.24 24.80
N ARG A 436 -2.97 -6.08 23.90
CA ARG A 436 -2.92 -5.04 22.85
C ARG A 436 -2.85 -3.60 23.36
N GLU A 437 -2.47 -3.40 24.61
CA GLU A 437 -2.20 -2.08 25.21
C GLU A 437 -0.79 -1.58 24.82
N PHE A 438 -0.55 -1.50 23.51
CA PHE A 438 0.77 -1.25 22.93
C PHE A 438 1.37 0.09 23.36
N GLY A 439 0.57 1.15 23.36
CA GLY A 439 1.00 2.45 23.86
C GLY A 439 1.38 2.42 25.35
N ARG A 440 0.74 1.56 26.16
CA ARG A 440 1.13 1.35 27.57
C ARG A 440 2.51 0.68 27.65
N ALA A 441 2.71 -0.40 26.90
CA ALA A 441 3.99 -1.09 26.82
C ALA A 441 5.13 -0.13 26.42
N ILE A 442 4.93 0.67 25.37
CA ILE A 442 5.93 1.67 24.93
C ILE A 442 6.20 2.71 26.01
N ARG A 443 5.19 3.22 26.73
CA ARG A 443 5.41 4.17 27.84
C ARG A 443 6.25 3.58 28.97
N GLU A 444 5.98 2.33 29.37
CA GLU A 444 6.76 1.63 30.40
C GLU A 444 8.22 1.42 29.95
N ILE A 445 8.43 0.96 28.71
CA ILE A 445 9.77 0.78 28.14
C ILE A 445 10.53 2.11 28.07
N MET A 446 9.89 3.20 27.64
CA MET A 446 10.55 4.50 27.55
C MET A 446 10.85 5.12 28.92
N ALA A 447 10.01 4.86 29.93
CA ALA A 447 10.30 5.23 31.31
C ALA A 447 11.54 4.49 31.85
N LEU A 448 11.68 3.19 31.55
CA LEU A 448 12.91 2.46 31.84
C LEU A 448 14.12 3.02 31.08
N ALA A 449 13.96 3.41 29.81
CA ALA A 449 15.03 4.04 29.05
C ALA A 449 15.48 5.39 29.65
N ASP A 450 14.56 6.18 30.21
CA ASP A 450 14.88 7.40 30.95
C ASP A 450 15.68 7.09 32.22
N ILE A 451 15.28 6.06 32.97
CA ILE A 451 16.01 5.59 34.17
C ILE A 451 17.44 5.14 33.79
N ALA A 452 17.59 4.38 32.70
CA ALA A 452 18.90 3.91 32.22
C ALA A 452 19.82 5.07 31.83
N ASN A 453 19.30 6.06 31.11
CA ASN A 453 20.11 7.23 30.74
C ASN A 453 20.51 8.05 31.96
N ARG A 454 19.60 8.23 32.93
CA ARG A 454 19.91 8.89 34.20
C ARG A 454 21.02 8.16 34.96
N TYR A 455 20.98 6.83 35.04
CA TYR A 455 22.07 6.05 35.64
C TYR A 455 23.41 6.35 34.95
N VAL A 456 23.47 6.30 33.61
CA VAL A 456 24.71 6.59 32.88
C VAL A 456 25.17 8.03 33.11
N ASP A 457 24.24 8.98 33.26
CA ASP A 457 24.55 10.37 33.52
C ASP A 457 25.11 10.61 34.92
N GLU A 458 24.52 9.99 35.95
CA GLU A 458 24.97 10.04 37.35
C GLU A 458 26.37 9.43 37.52
N GLN A 459 26.67 8.35 36.77
CA GLN A 459 27.98 7.72 36.77
C GLN A 459 29.03 8.46 35.92
N ALA A 460 28.59 9.34 35.02
CA ALA A 460 29.43 10.23 34.20
C ALA A 460 30.67 9.55 33.54
N PRO A 461 30.50 8.52 32.67
CA PRO A 461 31.62 7.78 32.08
C PRO A 461 32.60 8.66 31.29
N TRP A 462 32.16 9.81 30.75
CA TRP A 462 33.02 10.78 30.06
C TRP A 462 33.98 11.53 31.00
N VAL A 463 33.66 11.60 32.30
CA VAL A 463 34.55 12.09 33.36
C VAL A 463 35.46 10.96 33.82
N VAL A 464 34.88 9.81 34.15
CA VAL A 464 35.62 8.63 34.62
C VAL A 464 36.71 8.22 33.62
N ALA A 465 36.41 8.26 32.32
CA ALA A 465 37.36 7.90 31.28
C ALA A 465 38.65 8.76 31.25
N LYS A 466 38.63 9.96 31.85
CA LYS A 466 39.78 10.88 31.93
C LYS A 466 40.55 10.77 33.25
N GLN A 467 40.06 9.99 34.21
CA GLN A 467 40.66 9.83 35.53
C GLN A 467 41.57 8.59 35.52
N GLU A 468 42.83 8.76 35.89
CA GLU A 468 43.81 7.68 35.97
C GLU A 468 43.42 6.67 37.06
N GLY A 469 43.57 5.37 36.79
CA GLY A 469 43.25 4.30 37.74
C GLY A 469 41.77 3.91 37.85
N ARG A 470 40.87 4.49 37.05
CA ARG A 470 39.41 4.22 37.08
C ARG A 470 38.89 3.36 35.93
N ASP A 471 39.76 2.56 35.33
CA ASP A 471 39.41 1.70 34.18
C ASP A 471 38.36 0.65 34.54
N ALA A 472 38.46 0.04 35.72
CA ALA A 472 37.47 -0.92 36.20
C ALA A 472 36.08 -0.29 36.37
N ASP A 473 36.00 0.92 36.94
CA ASP A 473 34.75 1.67 37.09
C ASP A 473 34.13 1.97 35.72
N LEU A 474 34.94 2.44 34.76
CA LEU A 474 34.48 2.73 33.41
C LEU A 474 33.93 1.47 32.72
N GLN A 475 34.59 0.32 32.86
CA GLN A 475 34.10 -0.94 32.31
C GLN A 475 32.77 -1.34 32.94
N ALA A 476 32.65 -1.23 34.27
CA ALA A 476 31.44 -1.57 35.01
C ALA A 476 30.25 -0.71 34.57
N ILE A 477 30.43 0.62 34.51
CA ILE A 477 29.39 1.59 34.11
C ILE A 477 28.92 1.32 32.67
N CYS A 478 29.87 1.19 31.73
CA CYS A 478 29.52 0.98 30.33
C CYS A 478 28.90 -0.40 30.08
N SER A 479 29.35 -1.43 30.80
CA SER A 479 28.77 -2.78 30.71
C SER A 479 27.35 -2.83 31.27
N MET A 480 27.09 -2.08 32.35
CA MET A 480 25.75 -1.93 32.90
C MET A 480 24.82 -1.25 31.89
N GLY A 481 25.26 -0.13 31.28
CA GLY A 481 24.48 0.56 30.23
C GLY A 481 24.13 -0.34 29.03
N ILE A 482 25.05 -1.21 28.60
CA ILE A 482 24.81 -2.18 27.51
C ILE A 482 23.83 -3.29 27.95
N ASN A 483 23.91 -3.76 29.20
CA ASN A 483 22.95 -4.73 29.72
C ASN A 483 21.53 -4.15 29.85
N LEU A 484 21.39 -2.89 30.27
CA LEU A 484 20.09 -2.20 30.28
C LEU A 484 19.53 -2.03 28.86
N PHE A 485 20.38 -1.65 27.90
CA PHE A 485 20.02 -1.60 26.48
C PHE A 485 19.52 -2.94 25.95
N ARG A 486 20.18 -4.06 26.31
CA ARG A 486 19.75 -5.42 25.95
C ARG A 486 18.33 -5.72 26.43
N VAL A 487 18.00 -5.38 27.68
CA VAL A 487 16.65 -5.62 28.23
C VAL A 487 15.60 -4.80 27.46
N LEU A 488 15.84 -3.51 27.24
CA LEU A 488 14.94 -2.64 26.49
C LEU A 488 14.71 -3.13 25.05
N MET A 489 15.78 -3.54 24.37
CA MET A 489 15.69 -4.08 23.02
C MET A 489 14.99 -5.44 22.97
N THR A 490 15.05 -6.22 24.05
CA THR A 490 14.26 -7.46 24.16
C THR A 490 12.77 -7.14 24.24
N TYR A 491 12.37 -6.13 25.01
CA TYR A 491 10.97 -5.68 25.06
C TYR A 491 10.49 -5.03 23.75
N LEU A 492 11.38 -4.38 23.01
CA LEU A 492 11.09 -3.77 21.71
C LEU A 492 11.23 -4.72 20.51
N LYS A 493 11.70 -5.96 20.71
CA LYS A 493 11.89 -6.95 19.63
C LYS A 493 10.63 -7.20 18.78
N PRO A 494 9.41 -7.25 19.35
CA PRO A 494 8.20 -7.36 18.54
C PRO A 494 7.94 -6.14 17.62
N VAL A 495 8.48 -4.98 18.00
CA VAL A 495 8.21 -3.68 17.36
C VAL A 495 9.25 -3.33 16.30
N LEU A 496 10.53 -3.57 16.60
CA LEU A 496 11.68 -3.08 15.82
C LEU A 496 12.54 -4.24 15.28
N PRO A 497 12.03 -5.09 14.37
CA PRO A 497 12.75 -6.28 13.92
C PRO A 497 14.11 -5.95 13.31
N SER A 498 14.20 -4.92 12.45
CA SER A 498 15.44 -4.59 11.76
C SER A 498 16.51 -4.03 12.72
N LEU A 499 16.15 -3.19 13.67
CA LEU A 499 17.05 -2.70 14.73
C LEU A 499 17.42 -3.82 15.70
N THR A 500 16.53 -4.78 15.93
CA THR A 500 16.81 -5.94 16.78
C THR A 500 17.89 -6.82 16.16
N GLU A 501 17.83 -7.12 14.86
CA GLU A 501 18.89 -7.87 14.17
C GLU A 501 20.26 -7.18 14.29
N ARG A 502 20.30 -5.85 14.10
CA ARG A 502 21.53 -5.06 14.31
C ARG A 502 22.01 -5.10 15.77
N THR A 503 21.06 -5.14 16.71
CA THR A 503 21.34 -5.24 18.15
C THR A 503 21.89 -6.62 18.52
N GLU A 504 21.30 -7.70 18.02
CA GLU A 504 21.77 -9.07 18.24
C GLU A 504 23.17 -9.27 17.66
N ALA A 505 23.43 -8.71 16.47
CA ALA A 505 24.76 -8.69 15.87
C ALA A 505 25.77 -7.91 16.73
N PHE A 506 25.40 -6.76 17.28
CA PHE A 506 26.25 -5.99 18.19
C PHE A 506 26.52 -6.76 19.50
N LEU A 507 25.47 -7.24 20.15
CA LEU A 507 25.55 -7.93 21.43
C LEU A 507 26.17 -9.33 21.30
N ASN A 508 26.25 -9.88 20.09
CA ASN A 508 26.70 -11.25 19.83
C ASN A 508 25.87 -12.27 20.66
N ALA A 509 24.56 -12.04 20.72
CA ALA A 509 23.61 -12.81 21.50
C ALA A 509 22.21 -12.63 20.93
N GLU A 510 21.43 -13.71 20.89
CA GLU A 510 20.01 -13.65 20.54
C GLU A 510 19.19 -13.06 21.72
N LEU A 511 18.20 -12.24 21.40
CA LEU A 511 17.26 -11.70 22.37
C LEU A 511 16.01 -12.58 22.45
N SER A 512 15.91 -13.40 23.48
CA SER A 512 14.66 -14.08 23.86
C SER A 512 14.09 -13.46 25.14
N TRP A 513 12.77 -13.60 25.34
CA TRP A 513 12.07 -13.01 26.48
C TRP A 513 12.69 -13.42 27.82
N ASP A 514 12.99 -14.70 27.99
CA ASP A 514 13.57 -15.25 29.22
C ASP A 514 15.07 -14.95 29.37
N SER A 515 15.75 -14.60 28.27
CA SER A 515 17.20 -14.36 28.29
C SER A 515 17.63 -13.18 29.17
N ILE A 516 16.71 -12.25 29.47
CA ILE A 516 16.98 -11.08 30.32
C ILE A 516 17.21 -11.46 31.79
N ALA A 517 16.82 -12.66 32.21
CA ALA A 517 17.10 -13.13 33.58
C ALA A 517 18.61 -13.32 33.83
N THR A 518 19.39 -13.51 32.76
CA THR A 518 20.84 -13.70 32.83
C THR A 518 21.54 -12.57 32.09
N PRO A 519 22.23 -11.63 32.79
CA PRO A 519 22.98 -10.57 32.14
C PRO A 519 24.16 -11.09 31.31
N LEU A 520 24.64 -10.29 30.36
CA LEU A 520 25.87 -10.56 29.63
C LEU A 520 27.07 -10.16 30.51
N LEU A 521 27.80 -11.16 31.00
CA LEU A 521 28.96 -11.01 31.89
C LEU A 521 30.19 -11.67 31.28
N ASN A 522 31.37 -11.04 31.40
CA ASN A 522 32.60 -11.50 30.71
C ASN A 522 32.37 -11.82 29.23
N HIS A 523 31.47 -11.07 28.59
CA HIS A 523 30.93 -11.37 27.28
C HIS A 523 31.52 -10.44 26.22
N LYS A 524 31.87 -11.00 25.06
CA LYS A 524 32.45 -10.25 23.95
C LYS A 524 31.34 -9.66 23.07
N VAL A 525 31.31 -8.34 22.98
CA VAL A 525 30.48 -7.61 22.01
C VAL A 525 31.25 -7.24 20.75
N ASN A 526 30.52 -7.03 19.66
CA ASN A 526 31.06 -6.61 18.37
C ASN A 526 31.08 -5.09 18.23
N SER A 527 31.74 -4.58 17.20
CA SER A 527 31.66 -3.16 16.82
C SER A 527 30.51 -2.92 15.84
N PHE A 528 29.97 -1.70 15.84
CA PHE A 528 28.96 -1.25 14.88
C PHE A 528 29.25 0.19 14.43
N LYS A 529 28.68 0.61 13.29
CA LYS A 529 28.77 2.00 12.81
C LYS A 529 27.75 2.89 13.53
N ALA A 530 26.50 2.84 13.10
CA ALA A 530 25.36 3.47 13.73
C ALA A 530 24.20 2.47 13.72
N LEU A 531 23.57 2.22 14.88
CA LEU A 531 22.44 1.29 14.97
C LEU A 531 21.15 1.91 14.41
N TYR A 532 20.99 3.23 14.56
CA TYR A 532 19.85 3.97 14.06
C TYR A 532 20.25 5.44 13.83
N ASN A 533 19.72 6.04 12.75
CA ASN A 533 20.04 7.42 12.37
C ASN A 533 18.85 8.34 12.68
N ARG A 534 19.15 9.63 12.84
CA ARG A 534 18.09 10.63 13.01
C ARG A 534 17.30 10.81 11.72
N ILE A 535 16.03 11.11 11.88
CA ILE A 535 15.14 11.53 10.80
C ILE A 535 15.12 13.05 10.72
N GLU A 536 15.10 13.59 9.50
CA GLU A 536 15.02 15.02 9.22
C GLU A 536 13.67 15.42 8.60
N THR A 537 13.18 16.62 8.92
CA THR A 537 11.93 17.17 8.34
C THR A 537 11.96 17.23 6.80
N LYS A 538 13.13 17.44 6.20
CA LYS A 538 13.29 17.42 4.73
C LYS A 538 12.89 16.09 4.10
N GLN A 539 13.09 14.97 4.80
CA GLN A 539 12.65 13.66 4.30
C GLN A 539 11.13 13.54 4.30
N VAL A 540 10.45 14.17 5.26
CA VAL A 540 8.98 14.24 5.31
C VAL A 540 8.44 15.07 4.16
N GLU A 541 9.05 16.23 3.90
CA GLU A 541 8.70 17.08 2.76
C GLU A 541 8.85 16.31 1.43
N ALA A 542 9.95 15.57 1.27
CA ALA A 542 10.19 14.73 0.10
C ALA A 542 9.15 13.60 -0.04
N LEU A 543 8.76 12.94 1.06
CA LEU A 543 7.71 11.91 1.05
C LEU A 543 6.36 12.47 0.58
N VAL A 544 5.96 13.62 1.11
CA VAL A 544 4.68 14.26 0.75
C VAL A 544 4.70 14.68 -0.71
N GLU A 545 5.82 15.22 -1.20
CA GLU A 545 5.94 15.63 -2.59
C GLU A 545 5.93 14.43 -3.55
N ALA A 546 6.70 13.37 -3.27
CA ALA A 546 6.66 12.14 -4.04
C ALA A 546 5.25 11.54 -4.11
N SER A 547 4.49 11.60 -3.01
CA SER A 547 3.10 11.13 -2.96
C SER A 547 2.17 11.96 -3.86
N LYS A 548 2.38 13.27 -3.97
CA LYS A 548 1.62 14.11 -4.91
C LYS A 548 1.99 13.83 -6.35
N GLU A 549 3.28 13.67 -6.64
CA GLU A 549 3.77 13.35 -7.99
C GLU A 549 3.21 12.02 -8.48
N GLU A 550 3.19 10.98 -7.64
CA GLU A 550 2.60 9.68 -7.97
C GLU A 550 1.10 9.78 -8.26
N VAL A 551 0.35 10.57 -7.48
CA VAL A 551 -1.07 10.84 -7.75
C VAL A 551 -1.26 11.60 -9.07
N LYS A 552 -0.40 12.58 -9.37
CA LYS A 552 -0.44 13.33 -10.62
C LYS A 552 -0.16 12.43 -11.82
N ALA A 553 0.83 11.54 -11.71
CA ALA A 553 1.16 10.56 -12.75
C ALA A 553 0.02 9.56 -12.98
N LEU A 554 -0.64 9.08 -11.92
CA LEU A 554 -1.80 8.17 -12.02
C LEU A 554 -3.02 8.81 -12.71
N ASN A 555 -3.14 10.14 -12.65
CA ASN A 555 -4.22 10.90 -13.29
C ASN A 555 -3.86 11.39 -14.71
N ALA A 556 -2.63 11.18 -15.16
CA ALA A 556 -2.24 11.48 -16.54
C ALA A 556 -2.77 10.37 -17.45
N ALA A 557 -3.59 10.72 -18.44
CA ALA A 557 -4.08 9.75 -19.41
C ALA A 557 -2.90 9.14 -20.19
N PRO A 558 -2.89 7.82 -20.44
CA PRO A 558 -1.87 7.22 -21.30
C PRO A 558 -1.93 7.86 -22.69
N VAL A 559 -0.81 8.46 -23.11
CA VAL A 559 -0.69 9.06 -24.44
C VAL A 559 -0.53 7.93 -25.45
N THR A 560 -1.55 7.71 -26.29
CA THR A 560 -1.52 6.75 -27.40
C THR A 560 -1.29 7.45 -28.73
N GLY A 561 -0.56 6.84 -29.66
CA GLY A 561 -0.31 7.37 -31.02
C GLY A 561 1.08 8.00 -31.19
N PRO A 562 1.32 8.83 -32.24
CA PRO A 562 2.65 9.39 -32.56
C PRO A 562 3.32 10.18 -31.43
N LEU A 563 2.53 10.66 -30.47
CA LEU A 563 3.01 11.37 -29.28
C LEU A 563 3.62 10.44 -28.21
N ALA A 564 3.49 9.12 -28.37
CA ALA A 564 4.22 8.13 -27.57
C ALA A 564 5.68 8.01 -28.04
N ASP A 565 5.91 8.12 -29.36
CA ASP A 565 7.24 8.01 -29.98
C ASP A 565 8.00 9.35 -29.99
N ASP A 566 7.27 10.48 -30.12
CA ASP A 566 7.82 11.84 -30.05
C ASP A 566 6.92 12.73 -29.15
N PRO A 567 7.19 12.77 -27.82
CA PRO A 567 6.33 13.48 -26.88
C PRO A 567 6.39 15.00 -27.08
N ILE A 568 5.27 15.67 -26.79
CA ILE A 568 5.22 17.14 -26.79
C ILE A 568 6.26 17.66 -25.80
N GLN A 569 7.13 18.55 -26.27
CA GLN A 569 8.15 19.20 -25.43
C GLN A 569 7.52 20.03 -24.30
N GLU A 570 8.33 20.38 -23.31
CA GLU A 570 7.88 21.22 -22.19
C GLU A 570 7.27 22.54 -22.66
N THR A 571 6.30 23.06 -21.90
CA THR A 571 5.64 24.32 -22.22
C THR A 571 6.63 25.48 -22.20
N ILE A 572 6.72 26.22 -23.31
CA ILE A 572 7.49 27.47 -23.41
C ILE A 572 6.60 28.70 -23.21
N THR A 573 7.20 29.85 -22.94
CA THR A 573 6.47 31.11 -22.86
C THR A 573 6.20 31.68 -24.26
N PHE A 574 5.20 32.57 -24.37
CA PHE A 574 4.95 33.29 -25.62
C PHE A 574 6.18 34.10 -26.07
N ASP A 575 6.95 34.65 -25.13
CA ASP A 575 8.18 35.39 -25.43
C ASP A 575 9.24 34.52 -26.09
N ASP A 576 9.29 33.22 -25.76
CA ASP A 576 10.20 32.28 -26.42
C ASP A 576 9.76 31.97 -27.84
N PHE A 577 8.45 31.83 -28.09
CA PHE A 577 7.91 31.70 -29.44
C PHE A 577 8.14 32.96 -30.28
N ALA A 578 7.91 34.14 -29.70
CA ALA A 578 8.08 35.43 -30.37
C ALA A 578 9.55 35.72 -30.77
N LYS A 579 10.53 35.03 -30.18
CA LYS A 579 11.94 35.10 -30.59
C LYS A 579 12.19 34.42 -31.94
N VAL A 580 11.31 33.56 -32.44
CA VAL A 580 11.49 32.84 -33.70
C VAL A 580 10.80 33.60 -34.83
N ASP A 581 11.57 34.13 -35.78
CA ASP A 581 11.00 34.86 -36.93
C ASP A 581 10.73 33.88 -38.08
N MET A 582 9.49 33.43 -38.19
CA MET A 582 9.03 32.56 -39.29
C MET A 582 8.35 33.39 -40.38
N ARG A 583 8.74 33.15 -41.63
CA ARG A 583 8.26 33.87 -42.81
C ARG A 583 7.79 32.93 -43.90
N ILE A 584 6.78 33.36 -44.64
CA ILE A 584 6.41 32.73 -45.89
C ILE A 584 7.45 33.10 -46.96
N ALA A 585 7.99 32.09 -47.63
CA ALA A 585 8.97 32.25 -48.69
C ALA A 585 8.52 31.56 -49.98
N LEU A 586 8.76 32.21 -51.11
CA LEU A 586 8.64 31.60 -52.43
C LEU A 586 9.91 30.84 -52.78
N ILE A 587 9.78 29.58 -53.15
CA ILE A 587 10.89 28.81 -53.72
C ILE A 587 11.07 29.28 -55.16
N GLU A 588 11.98 30.23 -55.37
CA GLU A 588 12.27 30.76 -56.70
C GLU A 588 13.07 29.77 -57.54
N LYS A 589 13.99 29.05 -56.89
CA LYS A 589 14.85 28.06 -57.54
C LYS A 589 15.18 26.91 -56.59
N ALA A 590 15.21 25.69 -57.11
CA ALA A 590 15.61 24.51 -56.36
C ALA A 590 16.62 23.69 -57.17
N GLU A 591 17.79 23.43 -56.59
CA GLU A 591 18.90 22.80 -57.30
C GLU A 591 19.50 21.65 -56.49
N PHE A 592 20.08 20.68 -57.20
CA PHE A 592 20.93 19.69 -56.56
C PHE A 592 22.22 20.33 -56.03
N VAL A 593 22.73 19.77 -54.94
CA VAL A 593 24.01 20.18 -54.37
C VAL A 593 25.07 19.19 -54.82
N ASP A 594 26.05 19.67 -55.59
CA ASP A 594 27.17 18.85 -56.04
C ASP A 594 27.95 18.29 -54.85
N GLY A 595 28.07 16.97 -54.79
CA GLY A 595 28.72 16.26 -53.68
C GLY A 595 27.84 15.97 -52.47
N SER A 596 26.50 16.15 -52.55
CA SER A 596 25.55 15.68 -51.54
C SER A 596 24.36 14.94 -52.16
N ASP A 597 24.10 13.73 -51.68
CA ASP A 597 22.94 12.89 -52.03
C ASP A 597 21.69 13.19 -51.16
N LYS A 598 21.81 14.07 -50.17
CA LYS A 598 20.75 14.39 -49.19
C LYS A 598 20.21 15.81 -49.28
N LEU A 599 21.00 16.76 -49.79
CA LEU A 599 20.66 18.18 -49.76
C LEU A 599 20.13 18.69 -51.11
N LEU A 600 19.14 19.58 -51.03
CA LEU A 600 18.78 20.53 -52.08
C LEU A 600 19.20 21.94 -51.67
N ARG A 601 19.62 22.75 -52.64
CA ARG A 601 19.82 24.19 -52.47
C ARG A 601 18.55 24.90 -52.92
N LEU A 602 17.92 25.64 -52.02
CA LEU A 602 16.75 26.44 -52.29
C LEU A 602 17.13 27.92 -52.29
N THR A 603 16.77 28.63 -53.34
CA THR A 603 16.76 30.10 -53.38
C THR A 603 15.35 30.54 -53.00
N LEU A 604 15.24 31.18 -51.84
CA LEU A 604 13.98 31.57 -51.23
C LEU A 604 13.80 33.08 -51.32
N ASP A 605 12.70 33.54 -51.90
CA ASP A 605 12.31 34.96 -51.96
C ASP A 605 11.32 35.29 -50.84
N LEU A 606 11.62 36.31 -50.05
CA LEU A 606 10.83 36.85 -48.95
C LEU A 606 10.10 38.15 -49.33
N GLY A 607 9.87 38.41 -50.62
CA GLY A 607 9.14 39.58 -51.10
C GLY A 607 10.00 40.84 -51.16
N GLY A 608 11.29 40.69 -51.48
CA GLY A 608 12.26 41.78 -51.56
C GLY A 608 13.67 41.42 -51.08
N GLU A 609 13.80 40.31 -50.38
CA GLU A 609 15.08 39.74 -49.92
C GLU A 609 15.15 38.27 -50.35
N LYS A 610 16.30 37.87 -50.92
CA LYS A 610 16.55 36.48 -51.33
C LYS A 610 17.56 35.83 -50.41
N ARG A 611 17.31 34.57 -50.05
CA ARG A 611 18.18 33.78 -49.18
C ARG A 611 18.46 32.41 -49.73
N ASN A 612 19.65 31.90 -49.45
CA ASN A 612 20.01 30.54 -49.77
C ASN A 612 19.81 29.63 -48.56
N VAL A 613 19.05 28.54 -48.73
CA VAL A 613 18.86 27.53 -47.70
C VAL A 613 19.21 26.16 -48.27
N PHE A 614 20.03 25.40 -47.55
CA PHE A 614 20.31 24.01 -47.91
C PHE A 614 19.46 23.10 -47.02
N SER A 615 18.59 22.30 -47.65
CA SER A 615 17.59 21.50 -46.93
C SER A 615 17.75 20.01 -47.23
N GLY A 616 17.65 19.18 -46.19
CA GLY A 616 17.82 17.72 -46.22
C GLY A 616 16.66 16.94 -46.83
N ILE A 617 16.00 17.51 -47.84
CA ILE A 617 14.71 17.02 -48.35
C ILE A 617 14.83 16.32 -49.72
N ARG A 618 16.05 16.13 -50.25
CA ARG A 618 16.28 15.56 -51.59
C ARG A 618 15.65 14.17 -51.76
N THR A 619 15.66 13.35 -50.71
CA THR A 619 15.11 11.99 -50.76
C THR A 619 13.58 11.97 -50.94
N ALA A 620 12.87 12.93 -50.34
CA ALA A 620 11.43 13.11 -50.51
C ALA A 620 11.07 13.88 -51.80
N TYR A 621 11.95 14.77 -52.25
CA TYR A 621 11.78 15.57 -53.47
C TYR A 621 12.92 15.30 -54.46
N PRO A 622 12.90 14.15 -55.17
CA PRO A 622 13.96 13.78 -56.09
C PRO A 622 13.98 14.62 -57.39
N ASP A 623 12.89 15.32 -57.68
CA ASP A 623 12.77 16.27 -58.79
C ASP A 623 12.59 17.69 -58.23
N PRO A 624 13.68 18.48 -58.10
CA PRO A 624 13.64 19.79 -57.46
C PRO A 624 12.83 20.81 -58.25
N SER A 625 12.67 20.65 -59.57
CA SER A 625 11.88 21.57 -60.41
C SER A 625 10.42 21.70 -59.96
N LYS A 626 9.87 20.65 -59.33
CA LYS A 626 8.51 20.64 -58.77
C LYS A 626 8.36 21.49 -57.50
N LEU A 627 9.45 21.93 -56.91
CA LEU A 627 9.42 22.83 -55.76
C LEU A 627 9.35 24.30 -56.18
N GLU A 628 9.82 24.63 -57.39
CA GLU A 628 9.84 26.00 -57.90
C GLU A 628 8.41 26.54 -58.04
N GLY A 629 8.20 27.78 -57.60
CA GLY A 629 6.90 28.42 -57.56
C GLY A 629 6.03 28.07 -56.34
N ARG A 630 6.44 27.12 -55.49
CA ARG A 630 5.72 26.81 -54.25
C ARG A 630 6.07 27.80 -53.13
N LEU A 631 5.10 28.06 -52.26
CA LEU A 631 5.32 28.74 -51.00
C LEU A 631 5.66 27.73 -49.90
N THR A 632 6.56 28.12 -48.99
CA THR A 632 6.97 27.34 -47.82
C THR A 632 7.15 28.24 -46.60
N VAL A 633 7.22 27.64 -45.41
CA VAL A 633 7.62 28.36 -44.19
C VAL A 633 9.13 28.27 -44.00
N MET A 634 9.76 29.41 -43.72
CA MET A 634 11.18 29.54 -43.42
C MET A 634 11.38 30.22 -42.06
N VAL A 635 12.27 29.68 -41.22
CA VAL A 635 12.81 30.41 -40.07
C VAL A 635 13.92 31.34 -40.57
N ALA A 636 13.66 32.64 -40.49
CA ALA A 636 14.46 33.70 -41.10
C ALA A 636 15.47 34.35 -40.15
N ASN A 637 15.41 34.15 -38.83
CA ASN A 637 16.36 34.77 -37.89
C ASN A 637 17.35 33.79 -37.25
N LEU A 638 17.54 32.60 -37.84
CA LEU A 638 18.65 31.72 -37.47
C LEU A 638 19.99 32.31 -37.93
N ALA A 639 21.01 32.17 -37.09
CA ALA A 639 22.37 32.56 -37.46
C ALA A 639 22.83 31.79 -38.72
N PRO A 640 23.38 32.47 -39.75
CA PRO A 640 23.82 31.80 -40.96
C PRO A 640 24.87 30.72 -40.68
N ARG A 641 24.66 29.52 -41.25
CA ARG A 641 25.57 28.38 -41.06
C ARG A 641 26.43 28.17 -42.30
N LYS A 642 27.74 28.34 -42.17
CA LYS A 642 28.70 28.01 -43.23
C LYS A 642 28.78 26.49 -43.39
N MET A 643 28.50 26.02 -44.59
CA MET A 643 28.59 24.62 -44.99
C MET A 643 29.61 24.46 -46.11
N ARG A 644 29.99 23.21 -46.40
CA ARG A 644 30.95 22.88 -47.47
C ARG A 644 30.56 23.46 -48.83
N PHE A 645 29.26 23.61 -49.08
CA PHE A 645 28.69 23.96 -50.38
C PHE A 645 28.19 25.42 -50.48
N GLY A 646 28.31 26.19 -49.40
CA GLY A 646 27.79 27.57 -49.31
C GLY A 646 27.33 27.94 -47.90
N VAL A 647 26.69 29.09 -47.76
CA VAL A 647 26.10 29.54 -46.49
C VAL A 647 24.59 29.29 -46.52
N SER A 648 24.04 28.64 -45.49
CA SER A 648 22.59 28.54 -45.29
C SER A 648 22.12 29.65 -44.37
N GLU A 649 21.19 30.46 -44.86
CA GLU A 649 20.75 31.72 -44.24
C GLU A 649 19.37 31.57 -43.57
N GLY A 650 19.03 30.32 -43.23
CA GLY A 650 17.80 29.94 -42.56
C GLY A 650 17.51 28.43 -42.65
N MET A 651 16.28 28.06 -42.31
CA MET A 651 15.78 26.69 -42.33
C MET A 651 14.34 26.66 -42.84
N VAL A 652 13.99 25.71 -43.70
CA VAL A 652 12.60 25.47 -44.12
C VAL A 652 11.94 24.45 -43.19
N MET A 653 10.64 24.60 -42.96
CA MET A 653 9.88 23.72 -42.06
C MET A 653 9.28 22.53 -42.81
N ALA A 654 9.47 21.33 -42.27
CA ALA A 654 8.90 20.10 -42.80
C ALA A 654 8.49 19.15 -41.66
N ALA A 655 7.53 18.27 -41.92
CA ALA A 655 7.06 17.26 -40.99
C ALA A 655 7.44 15.84 -41.45
N GLY A 656 7.57 14.92 -40.51
CA GLY A 656 7.72 13.48 -40.75
C GLY A 656 9.06 12.89 -40.29
N PRO A 657 9.16 11.54 -40.21
CA PRO A 657 10.26 10.83 -39.54
C PRO A 657 11.60 10.86 -40.28
N GLY A 658 11.67 11.51 -41.45
CA GLY A 658 12.88 11.63 -42.27
C GLY A 658 12.85 10.79 -43.55
N GLY A 659 13.88 10.92 -44.38
CA GLY A 659 14.01 10.14 -45.62
C GLY A 659 12.96 10.50 -46.69
N LYS A 660 12.16 9.51 -47.13
CA LYS A 660 11.11 9.71 -48.15
C LYS A 660 9.83 10.30 -47.55
N ASP A 661 9.63 10.15 -46.25
CA ASP A 661 8.43 10.58 -45.53
C ASP A 661 8.61 11.99 -44.95
N ILE A 662 9.25 12.89 -45.71
CA ILE A 662 9.38 14.31 -45.36
C ILE A 662 8.37 15.13 -46.16
N PHE A 663 7.58 15.92 -45.46
CA PHE A 663 6.51 16.74 -46.02
C PHE A 663 6.79 18.22 -45.73
N LEU A 664 7.16 18.97 -46.78
CA LEU A 664 7.39 20.42 -46.69
C LEU A 664 6.07 21.15 -46.37
N LEU A 665 6.09 22.03 -45.36
CA LEU A 665 4.91 22.77 -44.95
C LEU A 665 4.61 23.91 -45.94
N SER A 666 3.38 23.93 -46.46
CA SER A 666 2.88 24.97 -47.37
C SER A 666 1.76 25.79 -46.71
N PRO A 667 1.74 27.12 -46.90
CA PRO A 667 0.62 27.95 -46.44
C PRO A 667 -0.61 27.80 -47.35
N ASP A 668 -1.77 28.19 -46.83
CA ASP A 668 -3.01 28.29 -47.60
C ASP A 668 -2.95 29.38 -48.70
N SER A 669 -3.87 29.29 -49.66
CA SER A 669 -3.98 30.25 -50.76
C SER A 669 -4.21 31.68 -50.26
N GLY A 670 -3.42 32.64 -50.76
CA GLY A 670 -3.49 34.05 -50.37
C GLY A 670 -2.30 34.53 -49.56
N ALA A 671 -1.49 33.61 -48.99
CA ALA A 671 -0.20 33.96 -48.40
C ALA A 671 0.75 34.54 -49.47
N GLN A 672 1.57 35.52 -49.08
CA GLN A 672 2.56 36.16 -49.95
C GLN A 672 3.96 36.08 -49.33
N PRO A 673 5.02 36.08 -50.16
CA PRO A 673 6.40 36.16 -49.69
C PRO A 673 6.62 37.32 -48.70
N GLY A 674 7.30 37.03 -47.59
CA GLY A 674 7.65 38.01 -46.53
C GLY A 674 6.62 38.15 -45.41
N MET A 675 5.42 37.59 -45.56
CA MET A 675 4.42 37.58 -44.49
C MET A 675 4.93 36.82 -43.26
N ALA A 676 4.73 37.39 -42.07
CA ALA A 676 5.08 36.77 -40.80
C ALA A 676 4.10 35.64 -40.45
N VAL A 677 4.64 34.50 -40.02
CA VAL A 677 3.87 33.42 -39.39
C VAL A 677 3.80 33.73 -37.89
N LYS A 678 2.60 33.75 -37.32
CA LYS A 678 2.32 34.19 -35.95
C LYS A 678 1.44 33.19 -35.21
#